data_AF-A0A9J7BTA8-F1
#
_entry.id   AF-A0A9J7BTA8-F1
#
_cell.length_a   1.000
_cell.length_b   1.000
_cell.length_c   1.000
_cell.angle_alpha   90.00
_cell.angle_beta   90.00
_cell.angle_gamma   90.00
#
_symmetry.space_group_name_H-M   'P 1'
#
loop_
_entity.id
_entity.type
_entity.pdbx_description
1 polymer ?
#
loop_
_entity_poly.entity_id
_entity_poly.type
_entity_poly.pdbx_seq_one_letter_code
_entity_poly.pdbx_strand_id
1 'polypeptide(L)'
;MAQPSTIFFTESGFPAADTGAFSTEALRAQLEGVRSADADRLPEVLAQPATRLLIMPYGSAYPEQDWPAILHFLERGGNLVVLGGKPFTRPAYRNGRRWELRPPSVAASHELFIDDYQETPGSTSLAFEQNPDVSVDISPFAWKRAFSPVLRLSVSRRQPVDEGSNGTQDAFLTTLAWGTRDGHRFAAPVVMIDRVAQRFVGGRWIFLACDADPASIEGDRLMANLQKLALRQNDRFTFRPRFAVFVPGESLEFELKLARDGHPESGDQLKLRVSADDQTPREFSFPAVPGKIITLPQSASKGRGLHTVQATLLRRGQPLWTYRTGFWLRDLAWLNSGPRLTVDSDYFQLDGKPLPVVGTTYMASDVHRWFLYEPNPSAWDKDMGSIRAAGLNMLRTGIWTSWDLLLNPDKSASEHTLRSIEAFLMTARKYGLPVQFNLFAFAPDLTRKGHPYLAQGAEQDRYVSSLASRFHEVPFLAWDLINEPSPNRNFWQTSPSPDEAAAWRAWLLQQYPDQQALLPAWADTGPGAAAPGSDSLNASAKNGSADPFALPEPAAFGPDAVRAGHNPLKVYDYFLFTQSFFRDWVRHQTETIRGTGSNQLITVGQDEGGVSGRLSPAFYSPDISFTATHTWWDFDSVLWASLSAKMPGQPMLIQEMGEQRRLTQNGHLRLSAEEESWQLSRKLAISFAQGAGGIEWVWNVNAMMAIGDEVSIGAIRPDGTEKPEAQVLAGLAQFASSHPELFSPIEPPSVTLVTSQAQQYTGMWDMVIAMQKKAVRAMAYYNHQPLRILPENRVGELGKPRLVILPSAQALGEDAWQKLLGYVEAGGTLVVTGPVDRDEHWQPVDRMAPLHISAQLAPLDVRQSVLALPGNDRTVSVSFPSEVQTGPVSLMRFADGSSIQIVRHGNGQILWAAEPLEFSDGFDAPAALYRFAMEKSGVTAPFAQLRPLSPGVLAFPTVMRDAVLYSFSSESFEDEPIDIQDSITHARLHYTLPAQHGALVLIRRSDGAVVASYGVQR
;
A
#
# COMPACT_ATOMS: atom_id res chain seq x y z
N MET A 1 -32.33 -39.03 -21.37
CA MET A 1 -31.22 -38.06 -21.25
C MET A 1 -29.95 -38.86 -20.97
N ALA A 2 -28.90 -38.73 -21.79
CA ALA A 2 -27.62 -39.37 -21.51
C ALA A 2 -27.07 -38.79 -20.20
N GLN A 3 -26.75 -39.63 -19.21
CA GLN A 3 -26.15 -39.16 -17.96
C GLN A 3 -24.83 -38.41 -18.26
N PRO A 4 -24.61 -37.22 -17.69
CA PRO A 4 -23.32 -36.54 -17.81
C PRO A 4 -22.22 -37.44 -17.25
N SER A 5 -21.15 -37.70 -18.01
CA SER A 5 -20.08 -38.61 -17.58
C SER A 5 -19.10 -37.91 -16.63
N THR A 6 -18.99 -38.44 -15.41
CA THR A 6 -17.90 -38.11 -14.47
C THR A 6 -16.69 -38.97 -14.82
N ILE A 7 -15.52 -38.35 -14.95
CA ILE A 7 -14.23 -39.02 -15.15
C ILE A 7 -13.44 -38.96 -13.84
N PHE A 8 -13.03 -40.12 -13.34
CA PHE A 8 -12.14 -40.26 -12.20
C PHE A 8 -10.76 -40.68 -12.70
N PHE A 9 -9.79 -39.77 -12.62
CA PHE A 9 -8.43 -40.05 -13.03
C PHE A 9 -7.79 -41.04 -12.05
N THR A 10 -7.32 -42.17 -12.57
CA THR A 10 -6.64 -43.20 -11.78
C THR A 10 -5.56 -43.85 -12.64
N GLU A 11 -4.33 -43.80 -12.16
CA GLU A 11 -3.16 -44.29 -12.85
C GLU A 11 -2.30 -45.08 -11.85
N SER A 12 -1.93 -46.30 -12.24
CA SER A 12 -1.13 -47.18 -11.38
C SER A 12 0.28 -46.60 -11.20
N GLY A 13 0.71 -46.44 -9.94
CA GLY A 13 2.02 -45.90 -9.61
C GLY A 13 2.17 -44.40 -9.84
N PHE A 14 1.07 -43.67 -10.11
CA PHE A 14 1.09 -42.22 -10.20
C PHE A 14 1.34 -41.59 -8.82
N PRO A 15 2.29 -40.66 -8.68
CA PRO A 15 2.68 -40.10 -7.40
C PRO A 15 1.66 -39.07 -6.89
N ALA A 16 1.33 -39.13 -5.60
CA ALA A 16 0.69 -38.01 -4.91
C ALA A 16 1.75 -36.98 -4.48
N ALA A 17 1.37 -35.71 -4.42
CA ALA A 17 2.26 -34.64 -3.95
C ALA A 17 1.54 -33.66 -3.02
N ASP A 18 2.23 -33.24 -1.96
CA ASP A 18 1.75 -32.34 -0.91
C ASP A 18 0.44 -32.81 -0.22
N THR A 19 0.15 -34.11 -0.27
CA THR A 19 -0.98 -34.78 0.38
C THR A 19 -0.66 -36.26 0.64
N GLY A 20 -1.39 -36.89 1.58
CA GLY A 20 -1.43 -38.35 1.71
C GLY A 20 -1.98 -39.05 0.47
N ALA A 21 -1.50 -40.26 0.17
CA ALA A 21 -2.02 -41.06 -0.94
C ALA A 21 -3.38 -41.66 -0.56
N PHE A 22 -4.39 -41.40 -1.39
CA PHE A 22 -5.74 -41.93 -1.20
C PHE A 22 -5.91 -43.29 -1.90
N SER A 23 -6.75 -44.16 -1.33
CA SER A 23 -7.26 -45.36 -1.97
C SER A 23 -8.22 -44.99 -3.10
N THR A 24 -7.76 -45.12 -4.34
CA THR A 24 -8.58 -44.85 -5.53
C THR A 24 -9.82 -45.73 -5.60
N GLU A 25 -9.76 -46.96 -5.07
CA GLU A 25 -10.89 -47.87 -4.98
C GLU A 25 -11.93 -47.38 -3.97
N ALA A 26 -11.51 -46.95 -2.77
CA ALA A 26 -12.41 -46.43 -1.75
C ALA A 26 -13.11 -45.14 -2.21
N LEU A 27 -12.35 -44.19 -2.78
CA LEU A 27 -12.91 -42.95 -3.32
C LEU A 27 -13.89 -43.22 -4.46
N ARG A 28 -13.54 -44.13 -5.38
CA ARG A 28 -14.41 -44.51 -6.50
C ARG A 28 -15.73 -45.12 -6.02
N ALA A 29 -15.70 -45.93 -4.96
CA ALA A 29 -16.89 -46.58 -4.42
C ALA A 29 -17.95 -45.59 -3.90
N GLN A 30 -17.55 -44.35 -3.57
CA GLN A 30 -18.46 -43.29 -3.14
C GLN A 30 -19.16 -42.57 -4.31
N LEU A 31 -18.65 -42.70 -5.54
CA LEU A 31 -19.09 -41.90 -6.69
C LEU A 31 -20.17 -42.61 -7.51
N GLU A 32 -21.12 -41.85 -8.04
CA GLU A 32 -22.21 -42.36 -8.89
C GLU A 32 -21.95 -42.04 -10.37
N GLY A 33 -22.25 -42.97 -11.29
CA GLY A 33 -22.15 -42.70 -12.74
C GLY A 33 -20.73 -42.37 -13.24
N VAL A 34 -19.69 -42.88 -12.57
CA VAL A 34 -18.28 -42.55 -12.84
C VAL A 34 -17.60 -43.56 -13.79
N ARG A 35 -16.75 -43.03 -14.68
CA ARG A 35 -15.81 -43.81 -15.50
C ARG A 35 -14.38 -43.50 -15.05
N SER A 36 -13.51 -44.50 -15.03
CA SER A 36 -12.08 -44.26 -14.76
C SER A 36 -11.31 -44.11 -16.05
N ALA A 37 -10.31 -43.24 -16.02
CA ALA A 37 -9.34 -43.08 -17.10
C ALA A 37 -7.93 -43.00 -16.49
N ASP A 38 -7.01 -43.71 -17.14
CA ASP A 38 -5.56 -43.61 -16.98
C ASP A 38 -5.03 -42.45 -17.84
N ALA A 39 -3.73 -42.16 -17.74
CA ALA A 39 -3.12 -41.07 -18.51
C ALA A 39 -3.30 -41.28 -20.03
N ASP A 40 -3.15 -42.50 -20.52
CA ASP A 40 -3.24 -42.81 -21.97
C ASP A 40 -4.63 -42.53 -22.56
N ARG A 41 -5.70 -42.76 -21.80
CA ARG A 41 -7.08 -42.51 -22.26
C ARG A 41 -7.62 -41.15 -21.86
N LEU A 42 -6.94 -40.42 -20.98
CA LEU A 42 -7.41 -39.14 -20.45
C LEU A 42 -7.73 -38.13 -21.56
N PRO A 43 -6.87 -37.92 -22.58
CA PRO A 43 -7.18 -36.98 -23.67
C PRO A 43 -8.46 -37.33 -24.44
N GLU A 44 -8.67 -38.61 -24.75
CA GLU A 44 -9.83 -39.07 -25.51
C GLU A 44 -11.13 -38.86 -24.72
N VAL A 45 -11.16 -39.28 -23.44
CA VAL A 45 -12.39 -39.15 -22.62
C VAL A 45 -12.68 -37.69 -22.28
N LEU A 46 -11.63 -36.88 -22.10
CA LEU A 46 -11.76 -35.45 -21.89
C LEU A 46 -12.11 -34.70 -23.16
N ALA A 47 -12.00 -35.27 -24.37
CA ALA A 47 -12.50 -34.62 -25.59
C ALA A 47 -14.02 -34.81 -25.79
N GLN A 48 -14.64 -35.79 -25.11
CA GLN A 48 -16.05 -36.11 -25.28
C GLN A 48 -16.96 -34.97 -24.77
N PRO A 49 -17.92 -34.44 -25.57
CA PRO A 49 -18.83 -33.38 -25.13
C PRO A 49 -19.73 -33.76 -23.95
N ALA A 50 -19.96 -35.05 -23.73
CA ALA A 50 -20.75 -35.56 -22.61
C ALA A 50 -20.00 -35.55 -21.27
N THR A 51 -18.67 -35.44 -21.29
CA THR A 51 -17.83 -35.35 -20.09
C THR A 51 -18.03 -33.99 -19.44
N ARG A 52 -18.49 -34.01 -18.19
CA ARG A 52 -18.81 -32.79 -17.42
C ARG A 52 -17.91 -32.56 -16.22
N LEU A 53 -17.36 -33.61 -15.62
CA LEU A 53 -16.57 -33.53 -14.39
C LEU A 53 -15.31 -34.39 -14.50
N LEU A 54 -14.16 -33.81 -14.17
CA LEU A 54 -12.91 -34.51 -13.90
C LEU A 54 -12.62 -34.51 -12.39
N ILE A 55 -12.29 -35.67 -11.83
CA ILE A 55 -11.86 -35.82 -10.43
C ILE A 55 -10.42 -36.33 -10.41
N MET A 56 -9.54 -35.63 -9.67
CA MET A 56 -8.11 -35.95 -9.55
C MET A 56 -7.71 -36.17 -8.09
N PRO A 57 -7.30 -37.39 -7.69
CA PRO A 57 -7.01 -37.73 -6.29
C PRO A 57 -5.51 -37.71 -5.93
N TYR A 58 -4.67 -36.89 -6.58
CA TYR A 58 -3.20 -36.96 -6.44
C TYR A 58 -2.56 -35.68 -5.90
N GLY A 59 -3.33 -34.83 -5.24
CA GLY A 59 -2.85 -33.60 -4.63
C GLY A 59 -2.38 -32.58 -5.66
N SER A 60 -1.16 -32.06 -5.45
CA SER A 60 -0.53 -31.12 -6.38
C SER A 60 -0.14 -31.73 -7.73
N ALA A 61 -0.13 -33.07 -7.83
CA ALA A 61 0.40 -33.79 -8.98
C ALA A 61 -0.59 -33.86 -10.15
N TYR A 62 -0.10 -33.60 -11.36
CA TYR A 62 -0.88 -33.72 -12.60
C TYR A 62 -0.03 -34.32 -13.73
N PRO A 63 -0.63 -35.09 -14.66
CA PRO A 63 0.11 -35.67 -15.77
C PRO A 63 0.57 -34.58 -16.75
N GLU A 64 1.89 -34.35 -16.82
CA GLU A 64 2.52 -33.27 -17.61
C GLU A 64 2.12 -33.36 -19.11
N GLN A 65 2.10 -34.58 -19.66
CA GLN A 65 1.78 -34.81 -21.08
C GLN A 65 0.30 -34.56 -21.41
N ASP A 66 -0.61 -34.74 -20.45
CA ASP A 66 -2.05 -34.58 -20.65
C ASP A 66 -2.57 -33.19 -20.27
N TRP A 67 -1.70 -32.31 -19.77
CA TRP A 67 -2.07 -30.94 -19.40
C TRP A 67 -2.82 -30.19 -20.50
N PRO A 68 -2.42 -30.23 -21.79
CA PRO A 68 -3.18 -29.57 -22.85
C PRO A 68 -4.62 -30.08 -22.98
N ALA A 69 -4.86 -31.37 -22.76
CA ALA A 69 -6.20 -31.95 -22.81
C ALA A 69 -7.05 -31.57 -21.59
N ILE A 70 -6.45 -31.54 -20.40
CA ILE A 70 -7.08 -31.05 -19.17
C ILE A 70 -7.48 -29.60 -19.34
N LEU A 71 -6.55 -28.75 -19.78
CA LEU A 71 -6.77 -27.33 -20.01
C LEU A 71 -7.90 -27.11 -21.02
N HIS A 72 -7.88 -27.79 -22.16
CA HIS A 72 -8.95 -27.68 -23.16
C HIS A 72 -10.33 -28.13 -22.62
N PHE A 73 -10.36 -29.16 -21.78
CA PHE A 73 -11.58 -29.56 -21.08
C PHE A 73 -12.11 -28.47 -20.15
N LEU A 74 -11.23 -27.82 -19.39
CA LEU A 74 -11.62 -26.71 -18.53
C LEU A 74 -12.08 -25.50 -19.36
N GLU A 75 -11.40 -25.17 -20.48
CA GLU A 75 -11.71 -24.01 -21.33
C GLU A 75 -13.14 -24.01 -21.86
N ARG A 76 -13.70 -25.19 -22.11
CA ARG A 76 -15.10 -25.35 -22.54
C ARG A 76 -16.10 -25.50 -21.38
N GLY A 77 -15.72 -25.12 -20.17
CA GLY A 77 -16.58 -25.12 -18.97
C GLY A 77 -16.63 -26.45 -18.23
N GLY A 78 -15.56 -27.25 -18.27
CA GLY A 78 -15.45 -28.50 -17.52
C GLY A 78 -15.41 -28.27 -16.00
N ASN A 79 -16.15 -29.09 -15.24
CA ASN A 79 -16.08 -29.10 -13.79
C ASN A 79 -14.88 -29.92 -13.31
N LEU A 80 -14.35 -29.55 -12.15
CA LEU A 80 -13.13 -30.13 -11.62
C LEU A 80 -13.24 -30.37 -10.12
N VAL A 81 -12.78 -31.52 -9.65
CA VAL A 81 -12.53 -31.78 -8.22
C VAL A 81 -11.07 -32.25 -8.09
N VAL A 82 -10.27 -31.54 -7.29
CA VAL A 82 -8.89 -31.96 -6.97
C VAL A 82 -8.80 -32.25 -5.48
N LEU A 83 -8.27 -33.42 -5.13
CA LEU A 83 -8.13 -33.86 -3.75
C LEU A 83 -6.68 -33.72 -3.29
N GLY A 84 -6.49 -32.80 -2.36
CA GLY A 84 -5.25 -32.58 -1.65
C GLY A 84 -4.33 -31.53 -2.25
N GLY A 85 -3.32 -31.14 -1.48
CA GLY A 85 -2.17 -30.37 -1.97
C GLY A 85 -2.50 -28.99 -2.55
N LYS A 86 -1.64 -28.56 -3.47
CA LYS A 86 -1.69 -27.30 -4.23
C LYS A 86 -2.00 -27.65 -5.70
N PRO A 87 -3.27 -27.68 -6.11
CA PRO A 87 -3.66 -28.15 -7.43
C PRO A 87 -2.79 -27.59 -8.57
N PHE A 88 -2.26 -28.50 -9.39
CA PHE A 88 -1.44 -28.23 -10.58
C PHE A 88 -0.08 -27.57 -10.37
N THR A 89 0.58 -27.81 -9.23
CA THR A 89 1.95 -27.29 -9.01
C THR A 89 3.07 -28.31 -9.12
N ARG A 90 2.76 -29.59 -9.37
CA ARG A 90 3.75 -30.69 -9.45
C ARG A 90 3.55 -31.51 -10.74
N PRO A 91 4.19 -31.15 -11.85
CA PRO A 91 4.10 -31.93 -13.08
C PRO A 91 4.65 -33.34 -12.85
N ALA A 92 3.92 -34.36 -13.27
CA ALA A 92 4.34 -35.76 -13.24
C ALA A 92 4.59 -36.24 -14.68
N TYR A 93 5.74 -36.86 -14.93
CA TYR A 93 6.09 -37.40 -16.25
C TYR A 93 6.47 -38.88 -16.16
N ARG A 94 6.29 -39.60 -17.28
CA ARG A 94 6.71 -40.98 -17.41
C ARG A 94 8.19 -41.05 -17.79
N ASN A 95 8.98 -41.71 -16.95
CA ASN A 95 10.36 -42.13 -17.24
C ASN A 95 10.38 -43.66 -17.41
N GLY A 96 10.26 -44.12 -18.65
CA GLY A 96 10.06 -45.53 -18.95
C GLY A 96 8.73 -46.05 -18.37
N ARG A 97 8.78 -46.99 -17.42
CA ARG A 97 7.61 -47.56 -16.73
C ARG A 97 7.26 -46.89 -15.39
N ARG A 98 8.02 -45.88 -14.98
CA ARG A 98 7.84 -45.20 -13.69
C ARG A 98 7.34 -43.78 -13.89
N TRP A 99 6.54 -43.32 -12.94
CA TRP A 99 6.18 -41.91 -12.84
C TRP A 99 7.15 -41.20 -11.91
N GLU A 100 7.58 -40.02 -12.34
CA GLU A 100 8.45 -39.14 -11.57
C GLU A 100 7.86 -37.73 -11.52
N LEU A 101 8.12 -37.01 -10.42
CA LEU A 101 7.70 -35.62 -10.26
C LEU A 101 8.80 -34.67 -10.70
N ARG A 102 8.42 -33.64 -11.46
CA ARG A 102 9.25 -32.44 -11.64
C ARG A 102 9.34 -31.65 -10.33
N PRO A 103 10.33 -30.74 -10.23
CA PRO A 103 10.32 -29.68 -9.22
C PRO A 103 8.99 -28.89 -9.24
N PRO A 104 8.60 -28.26 -8.12
CA PRO A 104 7.44 -27.39 -8.08
C PRO A 104 7.49 -26.29 -9.16
N SER A 105 6.34 -26.02 -9.77
CA SER A 105 6.17 -24.96 -10.76
C SER A 105 4.74 -24.43 -10.71
N VAL A 106 4.55 -23.13 -10.89
CA VAL A 106 3.23 -22.48 -11.02
C VAL A 106 2.76 -22.35 -12.47
N ALA A 107 3.50 -22.88 -13.45
CA ALA A 107 3.17 -22.67 -14.87
C ALA A 107 1.75 -23.12 -15.24
N ALA A 108 1.32 -24.31 -14.80
CA ALA A 108 -0.03 -24.79 -15.05
C ALA A 108 -1.10 -24.08 -14.21
N SER A 109 -0.82 -23.78 -12.93
CA SER A 109 -1.77 -23.04 -12.09
C SER A 109 -1.97 -21.59 -12.56
N HIS A 110 -0.94 -20.95 -13.12
CA HIS A 110 -1.01 -19.61 -13.73
C HIS A 110 -1.99 -19.56 -14.89
N GLU A 111 -2.05 -20.61 -15.71
CA GLU A 111 -3.06 -20.70 -16.79
C GLU A 111 -4.49 -20.78 -16.25
N LEU A 112 -4.66 -21.24 -15.02
CA LEU A 112 -5.94 -21.28 -14.29
C LEU A 112 -6.20 -20.00 -13.48
N PHE A 113 -5.35 -18.98 -13.63
CA PHE A 113 -5.40 -17.71 -12.88
C PHE A 113 -5.16 -17.87 -11.38
N ILE A 114 -4.42 -18.92 -10.98
CA ILE A 114 -3.92 -19.15 -9.63
C ILE A 114 -2.42 -18.88 -9.65
N ASP A 115 -2.06 -17.72 -9.12
CA ASP A 115 -0.74 -17.12 -9.18
C ASP A 115 0.26 -17.83 -8.24
N ASP A 116 -0.19 -18.33 -7.08
CA ASP A 116 0.54 -19.27 -6.21
C ASP A 116 -0.40 -19.81 -5.10
N TYR A 117 0.14 -20.47 -4.07
CA TYR A 117 -0.56 -20.88 -2.86
C TYR A 117 0.23 -20.48 -1.60
N GLN A 118 -0.48 -19.98 -0.59
CA GLN A 118 0.08 -19.72 0.75
C GLN A 118 -0.31 -20.85 1.72
N GLU A 119 0.67 -21.39 2.45
CA GLU A 119 0.40 -22.41 3.47
C GLU A 119 -0.36 -21.81 4.67
N THR A 120 -1.30 -22.60 5.21
CA THR A 120 -2.10 -22.28 6.40
C THR A 120 -2.08 -23.46 7.39
N PRO A 121 -2.38 -23.22 8.68
CA PRO A 121 -2.18 -24.23 9.73
C PRO A 121 -3.00 -25.52 9.58
N GLY A 122 -2.52 -26.58 10.22
CA GLY A 122 -3.21 -27.88 10.37
C GLY A 122 -4.43 -27.85 11.29
N SER A 123 -5.25 -28.90 11.27
CA SER A 123 -6.50 -28.98 12.02
C SER A 123 -6.34 -29.26 13.51
N THR A 124 -5.16 -29.66 13.99
CA THR A 124 -4.95 -30.13 15.38
C THR A 124 -5.44 -29.12 16.45
N SER A 125 -5.31 -27.82 16.18
CA SER A 125 -5.73 -26.74 17.09
C SER A 125 -6.90 -25.92 16.54
N LEU A 126 -7.62 -26.44 15.53
CA LEU A 126 -8.69 -25.72 14.84
C LEU A 126 -10.00 -26.52 14.92
N ALA A 127 -11.10 -25.82 15.14
CA ALA A 127 -12.44 -26.36 14.98
C ALA A 127 -12.85 -26.35 13.50
N PHE A 128 -13.53 -27.40 13.06
CA PHE A 128 -14.11 -27.46 11.72
C PHE A 128 -15.42 -26.67 11.68
N GLU A 129 -15.48 -25.61 10.87
CA GLU A 129 -16.68 -24.80 10.65
C GLU A 129 -17.12 -24.91 9.19
N GLN A 130 -18.26 -25.57 8.95
CA GLN A 130 -18.86 -25.59 7.62
C GLN A 130 -19.49 -24.25 7.27
N ASN A 131 -19.38 -23.82 6.02
CA ASN A 131 -20.06 -22.63 5.54
C ASN A 131 -21.60 -22.81 5.53
N PRO A 132 -22.37 -22.04 6.33
CA PRO A 132 -23.81 -22.19 6.40
C PRO A 132 -24.54 -21.64 5.17
N ASP A 133 -23.86 -20.86 4.32
CA ASP A 133 -24.49 -20.19 3.17
C ASP A 133 -24.58 -21.09 1.92
N VAL A 134 -23.89 -22.23 1.92
CA VAL A 134 -23.95 -23.24 0.83
C VAL A 134 -24.58 -24.52 1.35
N SER A 135 -25.67 -24.96 0.72
CA SER A 135 -26.30 -26.24 1.08
C SER A 135 -25.55 -27.41 0.45
N VAL A 136 -24.60 -27.94 1.20
CA VAL A 136 -23.83 -29.17 0.96
C VAL A 136 -23.46 -29.76 2.32
N ASP A 137 -23.36 -31.08 2.45
CA ASP A 137 -22.90 -31.72 3.68
C ASP A 137 -21.40 -32.03 3.54
N ILE A 138 -20.57 -31.35 4.33
CA ILE A 138 -19.12 -31.58 4.38
C ILE A 138 -18.80 -32.12 5.77
N SER A 139 -18.64 -33.45 5.86
CA SER A 139 -18.26 -34.11 7.10
C SER A 139 -16.89 -33.58 7.59
N PRO A 140 -16.73 -33.31 8.89
CA PRO A 140 -15.44 -32.87 9.43
C PRO A 140 -14.33 -33.89 9.17
N PHE A 141 -13.16 -33.41 8.75
CA PHE A 141 -11.98 -34.25 8.52
C PHE A 141 -10.72 -33.55 9.07
N ALA A 142 -9.66 -34.33 9.29
CA ALA A 142 -8.38 -33.81 9.76
C ALA A 142 -7.42 -33.52 8.59
N TRP A 143 -6.55 -32.52 8.77
CA TRP A 143 -5.46 -32.19 7.83
C TRP A 143 -4.21 -31.74 8.58
N LYS A 144 -3.04 -31.99 7.99
CA LYS A 144 -1.74 -31.59 8.58
C LYS A 144 -1.39 -30.13 8.32
N ARG A 145 -1.79 -29.63 7.15
CA ARG A 145 -1.63 -28.24 6.68
C ARG A 145 -2.60 -27.98 5.54
N ALA A 146 -2.97 -26.73 5.31
CA ALA A 146 -3.85 -26.32 4.22
C ALA A 146 -3.17 -25.26 3.34
N PHE A 147 -3.77 -24.95 2.19
CA PHE A 147 -3.18 -24.09 1.18
C PHE A 147 -4.23 -23.13 0.63
N SER A 148 -4.09 -21.85 0.93
CA SER A 148 -4.96 -20.80 0.39
C SER A 148 -4.47 -20.38 -1.00
N PRO A 149 -5.29 -20.47 -2.05
CA PRO A 149 -4.89 -20.02 -3.39
C PRO A 149 -4.74 -18.50 -3.42
N VAL A 150 -3.63 -18.02 -3.98
CA VAL A 150 -3.46 -16.63 -4.40
C VAL A 150 -3.92 -16.56 -5.85
N LEU A 151 -5.11 -16.01 -6.07
CA LEU A 151 -5.79 -16.11 -7.36
C LEU A 151 -6.36 -14.78 -7.85
N ARG A 152 -6.49 -14.68 -9.17
CA ARG A 152 -7.18 -13.60 -9.86
C ARG A 152 -8.58 -14.05 -10.25
N LEU A 153 -9.58 -13.39 -9.67
CA LEU A 153 -11.00 -13.56 -9.98
C LEU A 153 -11.45 -12.76 -11.20
N SER A 154 -10.55 -11.93 -11.74
CA SER A 154 -10.70 -11.19 -12.99
C SER A 154 -9.44 -11.31 -13.84
N VAL A 155 -9.60 -11.31 -15.16
CA VAL A 155 -8.47 -11.26 -16.10
C VAL A 155 -8.56 -10.07 -17.05
N SER A 156 -9.61 -9.26 -16.93
CA SER A 156 -9.78 -8.06 -17.75
C SER A 156 -10.05 -6.82 -16.89
N ARG A 157 -9.50 -5.68 -17.31
CA ARG A 157 -9.79 -4.38 -16.69
C ARG A 157 -11.13 -3.89 -17.23
N ARG A 158 -12.01 -3.37 -16.37
CA ARG A 158 -13.25 -2.73 -16.84
C ARG A 158 -12.96 -1.45 -17.59
N GLN A 159 -12.00 -0.66 -17.10
CA GLN A 159 -11.55 0.59 -17.72
C GLN A 159 -10.06 0.51 -17.96
N PRO A 160 -9.63 0.06 -19.16
CA PRO A 160 -8.21 -0.21 -19.43
C PRO A 160 -7.29 1.00 -19.24
N VAL A 161 -7.83 2.20 -19.42
CA VAL A 161 -7.10 3.48 -19.31
C VAL A 161 -6.98 4.03 -17.89
N ASP A 162 -7.77 3.51 -16.95
CA ASP A 162 -7.71 3.94 -15.55
C ASP A 162 -6.72 3.04 -14.80
N GLU A 163 -5.67 3.63 -14.24
CA GLU A 163 -4.82 2.92 -13.30
C GLU A 163 -5.61 2.56 -12.04
N GLY A 164 -5.38 1.36 -11.52
CA GLY A 164 -6.19 0.81 -10.42
C GLY A 164 -7.64 0.46 -10.79
N SER A 165 -7.98 0.30 -12.07
CA SER A 165 -9.33 -0.15 -12.45
C SER A 165 -9.69 -1.49 -11.82
N ASN A 166 -10.93 -1.60 -11.30
CA ASN A 166 -11.46 -2.89 -10.88
C ASN A 166 -11.54 -3.83 -12.09
N GLY A 167 -11.38 -5.13 -11.84
CA GLY A 167 -11.59 -6.12 -12.86
C GLY A 167 -13.07 -6.38 -13.18
N THR A 168 -13.31 -7.20 -14.19
CA THR A 168 -14.62 -7.83 -14.43
C THR A 168 -14.88 -8.95 -13.41
N GLN A 169 -16.14 -9.37 -13.29
CA GLN A 169 -16.50 -10.47 -12.39
C GLN A 169 -16.46 -11.79 -13.16
N ASP A 170 -15.25 -12.36 -13.30
CA ASP A 170 -15.03 -13.56 -14.13
C ASP A 170 -15.19 -14.87 -13.36
N ALA A 171 -14.93 -14.84 -12.06
CA ALA A 171 -15.09 -15.98 -11.18
C ALA A 171 -15.52 -15.58 -9.76
N PHE A 172 -16.05 -16.54 -9.02
CA PHE A 172 -16.38 -16.42 -7.61
C PHE A 172 -15.67 -17.51 -6.81
N LEU A 173 -14.93 -17.13 -5.77
CA LEU A 173 -14.47 -18.07 -4.76
C LEU A 173 -15.53 -18.17 -3.65
N THR A 174 -15.81 -19.41 -3.23
CA THR A 174 -16.68 -19.74 -2.10
C THR A 174 -15.98 -20.77 -1.24
N THR A 175 -15.67 -20.40 0.00
CA THR A 175 -15.15 -21.37 0.97
C THR A 175 -16.29 -22.27 1.45
N LEU A 176 -16.07 -23.58 1.47
CA LEU A 176 -17.07 -24.56 1.91
C LEU A 176 -16.88 -24.95 3.37
N ALA A 177 -15.65 -24.88 3.88
CA ALA A 177 -15.34 -25.10 5.29
C ALA A 177 -14.10 -24.32 5.71
N TRP A 178 -14.06 -23.91 6.98
CA TRP A 178 -12.92 -23.26 7.63
C TRP A 178 -12.39 -24.09 8.79
N GLY A 179 -11.10 -23.95 9.08
CA GLY A 179 -10.51 -24.23 10.38
C GLY A 179 -10.49 -22.96 11.23
N THR A 180 -11.18 -22.96 12.36
CA THR A 180 -11.37 -21.77 13.20
C THR A 180 -10.88 -21.96 14.62
N ARG A 181 -10.54 -20.86 15.29
CA ARG A 181 -10.18 -20.83 16.71
C ARG A 181 -10.52 -19.45 17.26
N ASP A 182 -11.20 -19.43 18.40
CA ASP A 182 -11.59 -18.18 19.08
C ASP A 182 -12.35 -17.18 18.19
N GLY A 183 -13.13 -17.68 17.22
CA GLY A 183 -13.87 -16.86 16.25
C GLY A 183 -13.08 -16.41 15.02
N HIS A 184 -11.77 -16.69 14.98
CA HIS A 184 -10.87 -16.38 13.87
C HIS A 184 -10.77 -17.55 12.89
N ARG A 185 -10.65 -17.25 11.60
CA ARG A 185 -10.54 -18.24 10.51
C ARG A 185 -9.10 -18.35 10.05
N PHE A 186 -8.47 -19.51 10.23
CA PHE A 186 -7.04 -19.68 9.96
C PHE A 186 -6.73 -20.51 8.72
N ALA A 187 -7.64 -21.41 8.33
CA ALA A 187 -7.47 -22.29 7.18
C ALA A 187 -8.79 -22.48 6.43
N ALA A 188 -8.71 -22.68 5.12
CA ALA A 188 -9.86 -22.98 4.25
C ALA A 188 -9.57 -24.28 3.47
N PRO A 189 -9.67 -25.45 4.10
CA PRO A 189 -9.26 -26.70 3.49
C PRO A 189 -10.13 -27.12 2.29
N VAL A 190 -11.33 -26.55 2.14
CA VAL A 190 -12.22 -26.80 1.00
C VAL A 190 -12.73 -25.48 0.42
N VAL A 191 -12.40 -25.22 -0.84
CA VAL A 191 -12.87 -24.06 -1.59
C VAL A 191 -13.53 -24.47 -2.91
N MET A 192 -14.45 -23.64 -3.38
CA MET A 192 -15.13 -23.79 -4.66
C MET A 192 -14.97 -22.52 -5.49
N ILE A 193 -14.62 -22.66 -6.77
CA ILE A 193 -14.46 -21.58 -7.73
C ILE A 193 -15.46 -21.78 -8.86
N ASP A 194 -16.45 -20.89 -8.96
CA ASP A 194 -17.38 -20.84 -10.09
C ASP A 194 -16.85 -19.87 -11.15
N ARG A 195 -16.66 -20.33 -12.39
CA ARG A 195 -16.21 -19.54 -13.54
C ARG A 195 -17.43 -19.05 -14.33
N VAL A 196 -17.65 -17.74 -14.35
CA VAL A 196 -18.91 -17.13 -14.86
C VAL A 196 -18.72 -16.19 -16.06
N ALA A 197 -17.48 -15.83 -16.41
CA ALA A 197 -17.17 -15.12 -17.63
C ALA A 197 -15.77 -15.44 -18.16
N GLN A 198 -15.47 -14.97 -19.37
CA GLN A 198 -14.18 -15.14 -20.04
C GLN A 198 -13.78 -16.61 -20.20
N ARG A 199 -12.47 -16.90 -20.13
CA ARG A 199 -11.93 -18.26 -20.20
C ARG A 199 -12.46 -19.10 -19.04
N PHE A 200 -12.81 -20.35 -19.35
CA PHE A 200 -13.36 -21.36 -18.43
C PHE A 200 -14.84 -21.18 -18.02
N VAL A 201 -15.59 -20.28 -18.67
CA VAL A 201 -17.00 -20.02 -18.35
C VAL A 201 -17.84 -21.30 -18.28
N GLY A 202 -18.67 -21.42 -17.25
CA GLY A 202 -19.50 -22.59 -16.95
C GLY A 202 -18.83 -23.63 -16.06
N GLY A 203 -17.52 -23.56 -15.83
CA GLY A 203 -16.81 -24.50 -14.97
C GLY A 203 -16.99 -24.22 -13.48
N ARG A 204 -17.22 -25.28 -12.69
CA ARG A 204 -17.14 -25.29 -11.23
C ARG A 204 -15.97 -26.14 -10.77
N TRP A 205 -15.03 -25.54 -10.04
CA TRP A 205 -13.85 -26.21 -9.53
C TRP A 205 -13.91 -26.30 -8.01
N ILE A 206 -13.78 -27.50 -7.45
CA ILE A 206 -13.74 -27.73 -6.00
C ILE A 206 -12.34 -28.25 -5.66
N PHE A 207 -11.66 -27.56 -4.76
CA PHE A 207 -10.35 -27.96 -4.28
C PHE A 207 -10.41 -28.30 -2.80
N LEU A 208 -10.01 -29.53 -2.48
CA LEU A 208 -9.60 -29.91 -1.13
C LEU A 208 -8.13 -29.49 -0.97
N ALA A 209 -7.86 -28.21 -0.79
CA ALA A 209 -6.53 -27.62 -0.82
C ALA A 209 -5.79 -27.83 0.50
N CYS A 210 -5.53 -29.09 0.88
CA CYS A 210 -4.85 -29.44 2.12
C CYS A 210 -4.13 -30.79 2.06
N ASP A 211 -3.21 -31.03 2.99
CA ASP A 211 -2.65 -32.36 3.26
C ASP A 211 -3.61 -33.12 4.19
N ALA A 212 -4.70 -33.64 3.61
CA ALA A 212 -5.77 -34.31 4.34
C ALA A 212 -5.35 -35.70 4.82
N ASP A 213 -5.90 -36.14 5.95
CA ASP A 213 -5.80 -37.52 6.41
C ASP A 213 -6.66 -38.45 5.53
N PRO A 214 -6.06 -39.38 4.76
CA PRO A 214 -6.83 -40.25 3.85
C PRO A 214 -7.92 -41.06 4.55
N ALA A 215 -7.67 -41.53 5.77
CA ALA A 215 -8.65 -42.32 6.52
C ALA A 215 -9.93 -41.54 6.82
N SER A 216 -9.81 -40.22 7.05
CA SER A 216 -10.94 -39.34 7.30
C SER A 216 -11.76 -39.05 6.04
N ILE A 217 -11.15 -39.11 4.85
CA ILE A 217 -11.81 -38.82 3.56
C ILE A 217 -12.46 -40.08 2.95
N GLU A 218 -11.83 -41.25 3.13
CA GLU A 218 -12.22 -42.51 2.52
C GLU A 218 -13.47 -43.16 3.16
N GLY A 219 -13.74 -42.87 4.44
CA GLY A 219 -14.83 -43.48 5.21
C GLY A 219 -16.20 -42.78 5.12
N ASP A 220 -16.23 -41.53 4.64
CA ASP A 220 -17.43 -40.67 4.66
C ASP A 220 -18.10 -40.53 3.29
N ARG A 221 -19.24 -39.85 3.21
CA ARG A 221 -19.93 -39.53 1.94
C ARG A 221 -19.39 -38.28 1.25
N LEU A 222 -18.22 -37.79 1.65
CA LEU A 222 -17.67 -36.52 1.19
C LEU A 222 -17.53 -36.48 -0.33
N MET A 223 -16.97 -37.51 -0.97
CA MET A 223 -16.80 -37.50 -2.44
C MET A 223 -18.13 -37.51 -3.18
N ALA A 224 -19.12 -38.24 -2.67
CA ALA A 224 -20.47 -38.23 -3.23
C ALA A 224 -21.10 -36.82 -3.17
N ASN A 225 -20.91 -36.12 -2.04
CA ASN A 225 -21.43 -34.78 -1.83
C ASN A 225 -20.71 -33.73 -2.70
N LEU A 226 -19.38 -33.82 -2.81
CA LEU A 226 -18.59 -32.96 -3.69
C LEU A 226 -18.91 -33.20 -5.17
N GLN A 227 -19.11 -34.47 -5.60
CA GLN A 227 -19.53 -34.80 -6.96
C GLN A 227 -20.90 -34.18 -7.27
N LYS A 228 -21.87 -34.32 -6.35
CA LYS A 228 -23.20 -33.73 -6.49
C LYS A 228 -23.11 -32.20 -6.57
N LEU A 229 -22.30 -31.55 -5.74
CA LEU A 229 -22.09 -30.11 -5.78
C LEU A 229 -21.41 -29.64 -7.07
N ALA A 230 -20.40 -30.37 -7.56
CA ALA A 230 -19.70 -30.06 -8.79
C ALA A 230 -20.60 -30.16 -10.02
N LEU A 231 -21.53 -31.12 -10.05
CA LEU A 231 -22.50 -31.30 -11.15
C LEU A 231 -23.77 -30.46 -10.98
N ARG A 232 -24.00 -29.87 -9.80
CA ARG A 232 -25.13 -28.98 -9.56
C ARG A 232 -25.01 -27.75 -10.45
N GLN A 233 -26.11 -27.32 -11.03
CA GLN A 233 -26.14 -26.08 -11.81
C GLN A 233 -25.71 -24.86 -10.97
N ASN A 234 -25.41 -23.74 -11.64
CA ASN A 234 -25.01 -22.53 -10.96
C ASN A 234 -26.22 -21.80 -10.37
N ASP A 235 -26.57 -22.11 -9.13
CA ASP A 235 -27.68 -21.50 -8.38
C ASP A 235 -27.25 -20.25 -7.58
N ARG A 236 -26.03 -19.74 -7.78
CA ARG A 236 -25.55 -18.53 -7.11
C ARG A 236 -26.37 -17.31 -7.57
N PHE A 237 -26.70 -16.44 -6.62
CA PHE A 237 -27.43 -15.21 -6.88
C PHE A 237 -26.97 -14.08 -5.96
N THR A 238 -27.28 -12.86 -6.34
CA THR A 238 -27.22 -11.68 -5.48
C THR A 238 -28.63 -11.14 -5.28
N PHE A 239 -28.88 -10.63 -4.08
CA PHE A 239 -30.12 -9.95 -3.73
C PHE A 239 -29.74 -8.67 -3.01
N ARG A 240 -29.67 -7.55 -3.74
CA ARG A 240 -29.15 -6.28 -3.23
C ARG A 240 -30.22 -5.20 -3.20
N PRO A 241 -30.19 -4.29 -2.22
CA PRO A 241 -31.12 -3.18 -2.22
C PRO A 241 -30.81 -2.23 -3.37
N ARG A 242 -31.84 -1.57 -3.91
CA ARG A 242 -31.66 -0.49 -4.89
C ARG A 242 -30.93 0.71 -4.32
N PHE A 243 -31.09 0.98 -3.02
CA PHE A 243 -30.34 1.99 -2.28
C PHE A 243 -29.80 1.40 -0.98
N ALA A 244 -28.57 1.75 -0.63
CA ALA A 244 -27.99 1.35 0.65
C ALA A 244 -28.69 2.01 1.85
N VAL A 245 -29.29 3.19 1.65
CA VAL A 245 -30.11 3.93 2.61
C VAL A 245 -31.49 4.20 2.02
N PHE A 246 -32.53 3.88 2.79
CA PHE A 246 -33.92 4.26 2.51
C PHE A 246 -34.38 5.37 3.46
N VAL A 247 -35.18 6.30 2.93
CA VAL A 247 -35.90 7.27 3.76
C VAL A 247 -37.11 6.57 4.39
N PRO A 248 -37.47 6.86 5.66
CA PRO A 248 -38.68 6.30 6.26
C PRO A 248 -39.93 6.50 5.37
N GLY A 249 -40.63 5.39 5.07
CA GLY A 249 -41.80 5.37 4.20
C GLY A 249 -41.52 5.14 2.71
N GLU A 250 -40.26 5.15 2.27
CA GLU A 250 -39.88 4.81 0.89
C GLU A 250 -40.14 3.32 0.59
N SER A 251 -40.33 2.98 -0.68
CA SER A 251 -40.46 1.59 -1.12
C SER A 251 -39.13 0.85 -0.99
N LEU A 252 -39.12 -0.23 -0.21
CA LEU A 252 -37.96 -1.09 -0.01
C LEU A 252 -37.75 -2.00 -1.22
N GLU A 253 -37.07 -1.51 -2.24
CA GLU A 253 -36.84 -2.22 -3.51
C GLU A 253 -35.50 -2.96 -3.51
N PHE A 254 -35.55 -4.24 -3.89
CA PHE A 254 -34.38 -5.12 -4.00
C PHE A 254 -34.32 -5.79 -5.37
N GLU A 255 -33.12 -5.95 -5.91
CA GLU A 255 -32.90 -6.61 -7.19
C GLU A 255 -32.35 -8.02 -6.97
N LEU A 256 -33.03 -9.03 -7.55
CA LEU A 256 -32.56 -10.40 -7.62
C LEU A 256 -31.81 -10.61 -8.96
N LYS A 257 -30.50 -10.83 -8.90
CA LYS A 257 -29.68 -11.22 -10.06
C LYS A 257 -29.14 -12.62 -9.85
N LEU A 258 -29.40 -13.52 -10.80
CA LEU A 258 -28.68 -14.80 -10.84
C LEU A 258 -27.30 -14.60 -11.45
N ALA A 259 -26.37 -15.52 -11.17
CA ALA A 259 -25.15 -15.63 -11.94
C ALA A 259 -25.47 -15.80 -13.44
N ARG A 260 -24.53 -15.41 -14.33
CA ARG A 260 -24.73 -15.30 -15.79
C ARG A 260 -25.34 -16.56 -16.45
N ASP A 261 -25.01 -17.74 -15.94
CA ASP A 261 -25.51 -19.04 -16.44
C ASP A 261 -26.50 -19.71 -15.48
N GLY A 262 -27.00 -18.97 -14.49
CA GLY A 262 -28.01 -19.42 -13.56
C GLY A 262 -29.40 -19.38 -14.17
N HIS A 263 -30.11 -20.50 -14.11
CA HIS A 263 -31.49 -20.60 -14.58
C HIS A 263 -32.40 -21.00 -13.41
N PRO A 264 -33.40 -20.18 -13.06
CA PRO A 264 -34.37 -20.54 -12.04
C PRO A 264 -35.24 -21.68 -12.59
N GLU A 265 -35.59 -22.64 -11.74
CA GLU A 265 -36.62 -23.62 -12.07
C GLU A 265 -38.01 -23.06 -11.76
N SER A 266 -39.02 -23.53 -12.51
CA SER A 266 -40.42 -23.25 -12.17
C SER A 266 -40.72 -23.75 -10.76
N GLY A 267 -41.15 -22.83 -9.88
CA GLY A 267 -41.43 -23.13 -8.47
C GLY A 267 -40.30 -22.80 -7.49
N ASP A 268 -39.16 -22.27 -7.96
CA ASP A 268 -38.14 -21.74 -7.06
C ASP A 268 -38.67 -20.56 -6.23
N GLN A 269 -38.33 -20.54 -4.95
CA GLN A 269 -38.76 -19.53 -3.98
C GLN A 269 -37.56 -18.84 -3.34
N LEU A 270 -37.71 -17.55 -3.09
CA LEU A 270 -36.78 -16.75 -2.30
C LEU A 270 -37.39 -16.53 -0.91
N LYS A 271 -36.83 -17.19 0.11
CA LYS A 271 -37.20 -16.96 1.51
C LYS A 271 -36.29 -15.89 2.11
N LEU A 272 -36.90 -14.82 2.63
CA LEU A 272 -36.18 -13.71 3.25
C LEU A 272 -36.40 -13.72 4.75
N ARG A 273 -35.33 -13.45 5.51
CA ARG A 273 -35.37 -13.12 6.94
C ARG A 273 -34.75 -11.74 7.15
N VAL A 274 -35.55 -10.78 7.57
CA VAL A 274 -35.14 -9.40 7.82
C VAL A 274 -35.02 -9.18 9.33
N SER A 275 -33.87 -8.69 9.79
CA SER A 275 -33.59 -8.45 11.22
C SER A 275 -33.07 -7.03 11.44
N ALA A 276 -33.43 -6.43 12.57
CA ALA A 276 -32.88 -5.16 13.06
C ALA A 276 -32.61 -5.31 14.56
N ASP A 277 -31.63 -4.59 15.10
CA ASP A 277 -31.10 -4.80 16.46
C ASP A 277 -32.19 -4.69 17.56
N ASP A 278 -33.23 -3.90 17.33
CA ASP A 278 -34.32 -3.61 18.28
C ASP A 278 -35.62 -4.38 17.99
N GLN A 279 -35.62 -5.35 17.07
CA GLN A 279 -36.83 -6.04 16.62
C GLN A 279 -36.65 -7.55 16.49
N THR A 280 -37.74 -8.30 16.67
CA THR A 280 -37.78 -9.71 16.29
C THR A 280 -37.66 -9.86 14.76
N PRO A 281 -36.84 -10.81 14.26
CA PRO A 281 -36.72 -11.06 12.83
C PRO A 281 -38.07 -11.38 12.18
N ARG A 282 -38.25 -10.91 10.94
CA ARG A 282 -39.46 -11.11 10.13
C ARG A 282 -39.13 -11.95 8.91
N GLU A 283 -40.03 -12.87 8.55
CA GLU A 283 -39.86 -13.73 7.40
C GLU A 283 -40.84 -13.39 6.27
N PHE A 284 -40.36 -13.48 5.04
CA PHE A 284 -41.15 -13.28 3.82
C PHE A 284 -40.78 -14.33 2.78
N SER A 285 -41.69 -14.62 1.85
CA SER A 285 -41.44 -15.56 0.76
C SER A 285 -41.93 -14.99 -0.56
N PHE A 286 -41.08 -15.07 -1.58
CA PHE A 286 -41.35 -14.57 -2.92
C PHE A 286 -41.04 -15.64 -3.97
N PRO A 287 -41.68 -15.61 -5.15
CA PRO A 287 -41.18 -16.36 -6.30
C PRO A 287 -39.79 -15.85 -6.71
N ALA A 288 -38.84 -16.76 -6.96
CA ALA A 288 -37.48 -16.41 -7.37
C ALA A 288 -37.43 -16.08 -8.87
N VAL A 289 -37.93 -14.90 -9.26
CA VAL A 289 -37.95 -14.45 -10.66
C VAL A 289 -36.78 -13.49 -10.93
N PRO A 290 -35.79 -13.86 -11.75
CA PRO A 290 -34.60 -13.04 -12.02
C PRO A 290 -34.92 -11.73 -12.73
N GLY A 291 -34.10 -10.70 -12.48
CA GLY A 291 -34.21 -9.40 -13.14
C GLY A 291 -35.47 -8.60 -12.75
N LYS A 292 -36.23 -9.08 -11.76
CA LYS A 292 -37.36 -8.34 -11.18
C LYS A 292 -36.94 -7.63 -9.91
N ILE A 293 -37.46 -6.41 -9.76
CA ILE A 293 -37.45 -5.70 -8.50
C ILE A 293 -38.47 -6.37 -7.58
N ILE A 294 -38.04 -6.77 -6.39
CA ILE A 294 -38.88 -7.25 -5.31
C ILE A 294 -39.04 -6.10 -4.31
N THR A 295 -40.27 -5.66 -4.10
CA THR A 295 -40.60 -4.67 -3.08
C THR A 295 -40.96 -5.37 -1.78
N LEU A 296 -40.20 -5.14 -0.71
CA LEU A 296 -40.49 -5.70 0.61
C LEU A 296 -41.71 -4.99 1.24
N PRO A 297 -42.55 -5.71 2.01
CA PRO A 297 -43.64 -5.08 2.75
C PRO A 297 -43.11 -4.03 3.72
N GLN A 298 -43.87 -2.94 3.93
CA GLN A 298 -43.49 -1.89 4.89
C GLN A 298 -43.25 -2.40 6.32
N SER A 299 -43.79 -3.57 6.69
CA SER A 299 -43.44 -4.19 7.97
C SER A 299 -41.95 -4.56 8.12
N ALA A 300 -41.21 -4.65 7.01
CA ALA A 300 -39.77 -4.94 6.98
C ALA A 300 -38.89 -3.75 7.39
N SER A 301 -39.41 -2.51 7.36
CA SER A 301 -38.71 -1.31 7.87
C SER A 301 -38.99 -1.01 9.35
N LYS A 302 -39.65 -1.93 10.09
CA LYS A 302 -39.82 -1.75 11.54
C LYS A 302 -38.45 -1.86 12.23
N GLY A 303 -38.21 -0.99 13.21
CA GLY A 303 -36.93 -0.85 13.90
C GLY A 303 -36.16 0.40 13.45
N ARG A 304 -34.95 0.58 13.97
CA ARG A 304 -34.06 1.70 13.61
C ARG A 304 -32.71 1.20 13.12
N GLY A 305 -32.00 2.07 12.39
CA GLY A 305 -30.61 1.81 11.99
C GLY A 305 -30.50 0.79 10.86
N LEU A 306 -29.59 -0.18 11.03
CA LEU A 306 -29.27 -1.21 10.05
C LEU A 306 -30.27 -2.36 10.10
N HIS A 307 -30.82 -2.71 8.94
CA HIS A 307 -31.61 -3.91 8.72
C HIS A 307 -30.79 -4.92 7.91
N THR A 308 -30.53 -6.09 8.49
CA THR A 308 -29.90 -7.22 7.79
C THR A 308 -30.96 -8.09 7.12
N VAL A 309 -30.65 -8.59 5.91
CA VAL A 309 -31.53 -9.41 5.09
C VAL A 309 -30.78 -10.68 4.70
N GLN A 310 -31.25 -11.82 5.22
CA GLN A 310 -30.82 -13.14 4.76
C GLN A 310 -31.79 -13.64 3.71
N ALA A 311 -31.32 -13.84 2.48
CA ALA A 311 -32.11 -14.35 1.37
C ALA A 311 -31.66 -15.77 1.04
N THR A 312 -32.56 -16.75 1.12
CA THR A 312 -32.28 -18.16 0.83
C THR A 312 -33.09 -18.61 -0.38
N LEU A 313 -32.40 -19.09 -1.42
CA LEU A 313 -33.02 -19.71 -2.58
C LEU A 313 -33.43 -21.15 -2.24
N LEU A 314 -34.71 -21.44 -2.39
CA LEU A 314 -35.33 -22.73 -2.15
C LEU A 314 -35.78 -23.33 -3.48
N ARG A 315 -35.43 -24.60 -3.72
CA ARG A 315 -35.96 -25.39 -4.83
C ARG A 315 -36.66 -26.62 -4.29
N ARG A 316 -37.94 -26.78 -4.64
CA ARG A 316 -38.79 -27.89 -4.12
C ARG A 316 -38.75 -27.99 -2.59
N GLY A 317 -38.68 -26.84 -1.92
CA GLY A 317 -38.61 -26.73 -0.46
C GLY A 317 -37.22 -26.93 0.17
N GLN A 318 -36.19 -27.27 -0.61
CA GLN A 318 -34.83 -27.46 -0.12
C GLN A 318 -33.97 -26.21 -0.32
N PRO A 319 -33.17 -25.78 0.67
CA PRO A 319 -32.23 -24.68 0.50
C PRO A 319 -31.10 -25.08 -0.44
N LEU A 320 -30.71 -24.13 -1.30
CA LEU A 320 -29.59 -24.28 -2.23
C LEU A 320 -28.44 -23.34 -1.87
N TRP A 321 -28.77 -22.06 -1.68
CA TRP A 321 -27.82 -20.98 -1.46
C TRP A 321 -28.45 -19.88 -0.59
N THR A 322 -27.63 -19.27 0.26
CA THR A 322 -28.02 -18.09 1.05
C THR A 322 -27.14 -16.90 0.67
N TYR A 323 -27.76 -15.76 0.42
CA TYR A 323 -27.12 -14.47 0.19
C TYR A 323 -27.46 -13.53 1.35
N ARG A 324 -26.46 -12.82 1.87
CA ARG A 324 -26.62 -11.88 2.98
C ARG A 324 -26.44 -10.46 2.47
N THR A 325 -27.42 -9.61 2.75
CA THR A 325 -27.36 -8.18 2.46
C THR A 325 -27.95 -7.35 3.59
N GLY A 326 -28.03 -6.03 3.42
CA GLY A 326 -28.72 -5.16 4.36
C GLY A 326 -29.04 -3.80 3.76
N PHE A 327 -29.71 -2.97 4.52
CA PHE A 327 -29.99 -1.57 4.20
C PHE A 327 -30.09 -0.76 5.50
N TRP A 328 -29.80 0.52 5.43
CA TRP A 328 -30.03 1.45 6.52
C TRP A 328 -31.34 2.21 6.33
N LEU A 329 -32.02 2.51 7.43
CA LEU A 329 -32.99 3.61 7.46
C LEU A 329 -32.26 4.91 7.80
N ARG A 330 -32.49 5.96 7.01
CA ARG A 330 -31.81 7.25 7.16
C ARG A 330 -32.01 7.85 8.55
N ASP A 331 -30.91 8.23 9.18
CA ASP A 331 -30.88 9.01 10.42
C ASP A 331 -29.69 9.99 10.40
N LEU A 332 -29.90 11.17 9.83
CA LEU A 332 -28.85 12.19 9.70
C LEU A 332 -28.48 12.82 11.05
N ALA A 333 -29.44 12.96 11.96
CA ALA A 333 -29.17 13.48 13.30
C ALA A 333 -28.28 12.53 14.09
N TRP A 334 -28.50 11.22 13.95
CA TRP A 334 -27.56 10.21 14.39
C TRP A 334 -26.24 10.48 13.66
N LEU A 335 -26.13 10.28 12.34
CA LEU A 335 -24.86 10.42 11.60
C LEU A 335 -24.01 11.65 12.00
N ASN A 336 -24.62 12.84 12.08
CA ASN A 336 -23.95 14.12 12.34
C ASN A 336 -23.58 14.34 13.82
N SER A 337 -24.13 13.55 14.76
CA SER A 337 -23.74 13.57 16.18
C SER A 337 -22.57 12.62 16.48
N GLY A 338 -21.81 12.18 15.46
CA GLY A 338 -20.61 11.37 15.66
C GLY A 338 -19.50 12.11 16.41
N PRO A 339 -18.45 11.38 16.83
CA PRO A 339 -17.29 12.01 17.44
C PRO A 339 -16.57 12.92 16.42
N ARG A 340 -15.91 13.96 16.89
CA ARG A 340 -15.21 14.93 16.02
C ARG A 340 -13.75 14.53 15.84
N LEU A 341 -13.34 14.34 14.59
CA LEU A 341 -11.96 14.13 14.20
C LEU A 341 -11.27 15.48 14.01
N THR A 342 -10.20 15.72 14.76
CA THR A 342 -9.32 16.90 14.64
C THR A 342 -7.86 16.45 14.67
N VAL A 343 -6.93 17.42 14.61
CA VAL A 343 -5.49 17.20 14.74
C VAL A 343 -4.89 18.25 15.66
N ASP A 344 -3.78 17.92 16.31
CA ASP A 344 -2.82 18.89 16.83
C ASP A 344 -1.57 18.95 15.91
N SER A 345 -0.40 19.32 16.43
CA SER A 345 0.84 19.38 15.64
C SER A 345 1.40 18.02 15.22
N ASP A 346 1.01 16.93 15.88
CA ASP A 346 1.67 15.63 15.74
C ASP A 346 0.72 14.43 15.72
N TYR A 347 -0.47 14.54 16.32
CA TYR A 347 -1.43 13.45 16.42
C TYR A 347 -2.84 13.85 15.99
N PHE A 348 -3.59 12.84 15.54
CA PHE A 348 -5.04 12.94 15.40
C PHE A 348 -5.70 12.98 16.77
N GLN A 349 -6.90 13.54 16.82
CA GLN A 349 -7.71 13.58 18.03
C GLN A 349 -9.16 13.23 17.71
N LEU A 350 -9.80 12.52 18.62
CA LEU A 350 -11.22 12.19 18.58
C LEU A 350 -11.91 12.80 19.80
N ASP A 351 -12.79 13.78 19.59
CA ASP A 351 -13.36 14.64 20.64
C ASP A 351 -12.30 15.26 21.57
N GLY A 352 -11.19 15.72 20.96
CA GLY A 352 -10.06 16.34 21.67
C GLY A 352 -9.16 15.36 22.43
N LYS A 353 -9.40 14.04 22.35
CA LYS A 353 -8.53 13.01 22.93
C LYS A 353 -7.57 12.49 21.87
N PRO A 354 -6.27 12.31 22.15
CA PRO A 354 -5.34 11.79 21.16
C PRO A 354 -5.76 10.42 20.60
N LEU A 355 -5.47 10.23 19.32
CA LEU A 355 -5.75 9.03 18.54
C LEU A 355 -4.46 8.61 17.80
N PRO A 356 -3.56 7.85 18.47
CA PRO A 356 -2.47 7.16 17.76
C PRO A 356 -3.06 6.17 16.77
N VAL A 357 -2.79 6.35 15.48
CA VAL A 357 -3.50 5.64 14.42
C VAL A 357 -2.90 4.26 14.20
N VAL A 358 -3.75 3.23 14.28
CA VAL A 358 -3.50 1.91 13.71
C VAL A 358 -4.76 1.55 12.95
N GLY A 359 -4.72 1.76 11.64
CA GLY A 359 -5.87 1.65 10.76
C GLY A 359 -5.65 0.68 9.60
N THR A 360 -6.66 0.58 8.75
CA THR A 360 -6.58 -0.18 7.50
C THR A 360 -7.38 0.51 6.41
N THR A 361 -6.93 0.34 5.17
CA THR A 361 -7.71 0.66 3.99
C THR A 361 -8.84 -0.35 3.87
N TYR A 362 -10.01 0.14 3.45
CA TYR A 362 -11.19 -0.67 3.26
C TYR A 362 -11.62 -0.73 1.80
N MET A 363 -11.76 -1.96 1.34
CA MET A 363 -12.58 -2.37 0.20
C MET A 363 -13.48 -3.53 0.66
N ALA A 364 -14.68 -3.67 0.09
CA ALA A 364 -15.61 -4.69 0.57
C ALA A 364 -15.16 -6.11 0.23
N SER A 365 -15.42 -7.06 1.13
CA SER A 365 -15.08 -8.48 0.95
C SER A 365 -15.82 -9.18 -0.20
N ASP A 366 -16.94 -8.62 -0.69
CA ASP A 366 -17.79 -9.26 -1.72
C ASP A 366 -17.61 -8.72 -3.14
N VAL A 367 -17.33 -7.41 -3.30
CA VAL A 367 -17.19 -6.73 -4.61
C VAL A 367 -16.02 -5.74 -4.68
N HIS A 368 -15.15 -5.72 -3.67
CA HIS A 368 -13.92 -4.93 -3.61
C HIS A 368 -14.15 -3.46 -3.97
N ARG A 369 -13.50 -2.92 -5.01
CA ARG A 369 -13.57 -1.50 -5.41
C ARG A 369 -14.95 -1.06 -5.92
N TRP A 370 -15.87 -1.99 -6.22
CA TRP A 370 -17.24 -1.66 -6.64
C TRP A 370 -18.23 -1.51 -5.48
N PHE A 371 -17.77 -1.55 -4.23
CA PHE A 371 -18.65 -1.49 -3.07
C PHE A 371 -19.64 -0.30 -3.09
N LEU A 372 -19.29 0.88 -3.61
CA LEU A 372 -20.25 2.00 -3.71
C LEU A 372 -21.26 1.85 -4.86
N TYR A 373 -20.89 1.14 -5.93
CA TYR A 373 -21.75 0.85 -7.08
C TYR A 373 -22.68 -0.34 -6.81
N GLU A 374 -22.19 -1.37 -6.11
CA GLU A 374 -22.95 -2.55 -5.67
C GLU A 374 -23.00 -2.62 -4.13
N PRO A 375 -23.71 -1.68 -3.47
CA PRO A 375 -23.67 -1.57 -2.02
C PRO A 375 -24.19 -2.81 -1.31
N ASN A 376 -23.48 -3.18 -0.25
CA ASN A 376 -23.86 -4.27 0.64
C ASN A 376 -23.59 -3.92 2.11
N PRO A 377 -24.49 -3.17 2.76
CA PRO A 377 -24.34 -2.78 4.17
C PRO A 377 -24.11 -3.92 5.16
N SER A 378 -24.61 -5.14 4.89
CA SER A 378 -24.33 -6.29 5.77
C SER A 378 -22.91 -6.82 5.62
N ALA A 379 -22.29 -6.74 4.44
CA ALA A 379 -20.88 -7.06 4.28
C ALA A 379 -20.03 -6.03 5.01
N TRP A 380 -20.37 -4.75 4.88
CA TRP A 380 -19.67 -3.67 5.58
C TRP A 380 -19.79 -3.76 7.09
N ASP A 381 -20.97 -4.10 7.60
CA ASP A 381 -21.20 -4.29 9.03
C ASP A 381 -20.33 -5.42 9.60
N LYS A 382 -20.25 -6.55 8.88
CA LYS A 382 -19.39 -7.68 9.25
C LYS A 382 -17.92 -7.29 9.21
N ASP A 383 -17.47 -6.70 8.11
CA ASP A 383 -16.06 -6.39 7.91
C ASP A 383 -15.60 -5.30 8.89
N MET A 384 -16.33 -4.19 9.04
CA MET A 384 -16.01 -3.13 10.02
C MET A 384 -16.12 -3.61 11.46
N GLY A 385 -17.04 -4.52 11.75
CA GLY A 385 -17.11 -5.20 13.04
C GLY A 385 -15.84 -6.01 13.34
N SER A 386 -15.32 -6.74 12.35
CA SER A 386 -14.05 -7.48 12.49
C SER A 386 -12.84 -6.55 12.65
N ILE A 387 -12.77 -5.47 11.87
CA ILE A 387 -11.74 -4.43 11.98
C ILE A 387 -11.73 -3.83 13.38
N ARG A 388 -12.90 -3.46 13.90
CA ARG A 388 -13.02 -2.90 15.25
C ARG A 388 -12.73 -3.93 16.34
N ALA A 389 -13.10 -5.20 16.14
CA ALA A 389 -12.78 -6.29 17.06
C ALA A 389 -11.26 -6.55 17.15
N ALA A 390 -10.53 -6.35 16.04
CA ALA A 390 -9.07 -6.35 16.02
C ALA A 390 -8.44 -5.09 16.67
N GLY A 391 -9.26 -4.13 17.13
CA GLY A 391 -8.80 -2.91 17.80
C GLY A 391 -8.42 -1.76 16.87
N LEU A 392 -8.49 -1.95 15.55
CA LEU A 392 -8.17 -0.91 14.57
C LEU A 392 -9.11 0.29 14.73
N ASN A 393 -8.57 1.50 14.52
CA ASN A 393 -9.22 2.72 15.00
C ASN A 393 -9.46 3.79 13.93
N MET A 394 -9.10 3.54 12.66
CA MET A 394 -9.37 4.43 11.54
C MET A 394 -9.48 3.65 10.23
N LEU A 395 -10.38 4.10 9.35
CA LEU A 395 -10.51 3.58 8.00
C LEU A 395 -9.98 4.59 6.99
N ARG A 396 -9.32 4.08 5.95
CA ARG A 396 -9.17 4.80 4.69
C ARG A 396 -9.98 4.12 3.60
N THR A 397 -10.72 4.87 2.81
CA THR A 397 -11.48 4.33 1.67
C THR A 397 -11.74 5.45 0.67
N GLY A 398 -12.49 5.20 -0.40
CA GLY A 398 -12.92 6.27 -1.29
C GLY A 398 -13.43 5.76 -2.62
N ILE A 399 -13.39 6.63 -3.62
CA ILE A 399 -13.68 6.28 -5.00
C ILE A 399 -12.36 5.98 -5.71
N TRP A 400 -12.11 4.70 -5.96
CA TRP A 400 -10.87 4.21 -6.56
C TRP A 400 -10.94 4.05 -8.08
N THR A 401 -12.15 3.95 -8.64
CA THR A 401 -12.39 3.66 -10.06
C THR A 401 -13.84 3.94 -10.45
N SER A 402 -14.12 3.90 -11.75
CA SER A 402 -15.48 3.80 -12.30
C SER A 402 -16.39 4.99 -11.99
N TRP A 403 -15.85 6.20 -12.06
CA TRP A 403 -16.61 7.45 -11.92
C TRP A 403 -17.81 7.53 -12.89
N ASP A 404 -17.73 6.96 -14.10
CA ASP A 404 -18.85 6.88 -15.06
C ASP A 404 -20.09 6.14 -14.53
N LEU A 405 -19.94 5.26 -13.54
CA LEU A 405 -21.06 4.56 -12.89
C LEU A 405 -21.57 5.28 -11.65
N LEU A 406 -20.75 6.15 -11.07
CA LEU A 406 -21.00 6.79 -9.79
C LEU A 406 -21.52 8.22 -9.96
N LEU A 407 -21.22 8.85 -11.09
CA LEU A 407 -21.53 10.25 -11.38
C LEU A 407 -22.68 10.39 -12.39
N ASN A 408 -23.40 11.50 -12.27
CA ASN A 408 -24.36 11.96 -13.27
C ASN A 408 -23.63 12.46 -14.53
N PRO A 409 -24.34 12.68 -15.66
CA PRO A 409 -23.74 13.24 -16.88
C PRO A 409 -23.02 14.58 -16.69
N ASP A 410 -23.45 15.40 -15.72
CA ASP A 410 -22.84 16.68 -15.36
C ASP A 410 -21.63 16.57 -14.42
N LYS A 411 -21.23 15.33 -14.07
CA LYS A 411 -20.13 14.96 -13.16
C LYS A 411 -20.40 15.16 -11.66
N SER A 412 -21.60 15.58 -11.26
CA SER A 412 -22.01 15.49 -9.85
C SER A 412 -22.18 14.04 -9.40
N ALA A 413 -21.95 13.75 -8.12
CA ALA A 413 -22.24 12.43 -7.56
C ALA A 413 -23.74 12.11 -7.66
N SER A 414 -24.08 10.91 -8.14
CA SER A 414 -25.49 10.49 -8.22
C SER A 414 -26.11 10.28 -6.83
N GLU A 415 -27.43 10.40 -6.70
CA GLU A 415 -28.12 10.13 -5.42
C GLU A 415 -27.89 8.68 -4.95
N HIS A 416 -27.73 7.73 -5.87
CA HIS A 416 -27.34 6.36 -5.55
C HIS A 416 -25.98 6.34 -4.83
N THR A 417 -24.97 6.98 -5.41
CA THR A 417 -23.63 7.09 -4.82
C THR A 417 -23.66 7.80 -3.47
N LEU A 418 -24.37 8.92 -3.36
CA LEU A 418 -24.53 9.65 -2.10
C LEU A 418 -25.16 8.76 -1.02
N ARG A 419 -26.20 7.98 -1.34
CA ARG A 419 -26.80 7.05 -0.36
C ARG A 419 -25.88 5.87 -0.03
N SER A 420 -25.09 5.37 -0.97
CA SER A 420 -24.07 4.35 -0.68
C SER A 420 -23.01 4.86 0.30
N ILE A 421 -22.49 6.07 0.09
CA ILE A 421 -21.53 6.71 0.99
C ILE A 421 -22.18 6.98 2.36
N GLU A 422 -23.43 7.44 2.39
CA GLU A 422 -24.18 7.66 3.64
C GLU A 422 -24.30 6.36 4.46
N ALA A 423 -24.73 5.25 3.86
CA ALA A 423 -24.78 3.94 4.54
C ALA A 423 -23.40 3.48 5.00
N PHE A 424 -22.36 3.72 4.21
CA PHE A 424 -20.99 3.39 4.59
C PHE A 424 -20.55 4.16 5.84
N LEU A 425 -20.77 5.48 5.87
CA LEU A 425 -20.44 6.34 7.00
C LEU A 425 -21.31 6.01 8.23
N MET A 426 -22.58 5.64 8.05
CA MET A 426 -23.43 5.14 9.14
C MET A 426 -22.88 3.83 9.72
N THR A 427 -22.39 2.93 8.88
CA THR A 427 -21.77 1.67 9.32
C THR A 427 -20.45 1.93 10.05
N ALA A 428 -19.59 2.81 9.52
CA ALA A 428 -18.36 3.21 10.20
C ALA A 428 -18.65 3.86 11.57
N ARG A 429 -19.69 4.70 11.65
CA ARG A 429 -20.15 5.31 12.90
C ARG A 429 -20.62 4.30 13.93
N LYS A 430 -21.32 3.23 13.50
CA LYS A 430 -21.75 2.13 14.39
C LYS A 430 -20.56 1.52 15.14
N TYR A 431 -19.38 1.47 14.52
CA TYR A 431 -18.15 0.93 15.10
C TYR A 431 -17.16 1.99 15.61
N GLY A 432 -17.55 3.27 15.59
CA GLY A 432 -16.72 4.38 16.05
C GLY A 432 -15.41 4.49 15.26
N LEU A 433 -15.47 4.29 13.94
CA LEU A 433 -14.33 4.37 13.02
C LEU A 433 -14.38 5.69 12.23
N PRO A 434 -13.49 6.66 12.50
CA PRO A 434 -13.27 7.80 11.61
C PRO A 434 -12.81 7.35 10.22
N VAL A 435 -13.17 8.13 9.20
CA VAL A 435 -12.97 7.75 7.79
C VAL A 435 -12.19 8.83 7.05
N GLN A 436 -11.07 8.44 6.45
CA GLN A 436 -10.42 9.21 5.40
C GLN A 436 -11.00 8.77 4.05
N PHE A 437 -11.62 9.69 3.32
CA PHE A 437 -12.34 9.41 2.09
C PHE A 437 -11.64 10.02 0.88
N ASN A 438 -11.03 9.16 0.06
CA ASN A 438 -10.30 9.48 -1.15
C ASN A 438 -11.23 9.86 -2.31
N LEU A 439 -10.99 11.02 -2.92
CA LEU A 439 -11.81 11.58 -3.98
C LEU A 439 -11.34 11.17 -5.38
N PHE A 440 -10.03 11.16 -5.60
CA PHE A 440 -9.40 10.84 -6.88
C PHE A 440 -8.33 9.74 -6.71
N ALA A 441 -8.21 8.83 -7.67
CA ALA A 441 -7.00 7.99 -7.76
C ALA A 441 -5.87 8.77 -8.45
N PHE A 442 -4.87 8.10 -8.99
CA PHE A 442 -3.61 8.61 -9.57
C PHE A 442 -3.65 9.90 -10.44
N ALA A 443 -4.81 10.25 -11.03
CA ALA A 443 -5.06 11.53 -11.68
C ALA A 443 -6.54 11.96 -11.53
N PRO A 444 -6.85 13.27 -11.38
CA PRO A 444 -8.23 13.76 -11.25
C PRO A 444 -8.97 13.88 -12.61
N ASP A 445 -8.95 12.83 -13.42
CA ASP A 445 -9.31 12.87 -14.84
C ASP A 445 -10.77 12.45 -15.15
N LEU A 446 -11.75 13.25 -14.70
CA LEU A 446 -13.18 12.93 -14.84
C LEU A 446 -13.71 12.97 -16.28
N THR A 447 -13.08 13.75 -17.17
CA THR A 447 -13.53 13.95 -18.56
C THR A 447 -12.64 13.27 -19.59
N ARG A 448 -11.41 12.90 -19.23
CA ARG A 448 -10.39 12.38 -20.15
C ARG A 448 -9.99 13.36 -21.25
N LYS A 449 -10.23 14.66 -21.04
CA LYS A 449 -9.93 15.72 -22.01
C LYS A 449 -8.98 16.74 -21.39
N GLY A 450 -7.89 17.03 -22.11
CA GLY A 450 -6.85 17.96 -21.67
C GLY A 450 -6.06 17.47 -20.46
N HIS A 451 -5.26 18.36 -19.89
CA HIS A 451 -4.41 18.06 -18.74
C HIS A 451 -5.24 17.86 -17.47
N PRO A 452 -4.96 16.82 -16.64
CA PRO A 452 -5.79 16.48 -15.49
C PRO A 452 -5.89 17.61 -14.44
N TYR A 453 -4.85 18.41 -14.25
CA TYR A 453 -4.85 19.51 -13.26
C TYR A 453 -5.13 20.89 -13.86
N LEU A 454 -4.88 21.10 -15.16
CA LEU A 454 -4.91 22.44 -15.77
C LEU A 454 -6.21 22.71 -16.55
N ALA A 455 -6.99 21.67 -16.90
CA ALA A 455 -8.09 21.79 -17.85
C ALA A 455 -9.50 21.43 -17.33
N GLN A 456 -9.63 20.85 -16.13
CA GLN A 456 -10.87 20.16 -15.69
C GLN A 456 -11.54 20.75 -14.45
N GLY A 457 -11.28 22.03 -14.14
CA GLY A 457 -11.74 22.67 -12.90
C GLY A 457 -13.25 22.58 -12.66
N ALA A 458 -14.10 22.94 -13.62
CA ALA A 458 -15.54 23.00 -13.40
C ALA A 458 -16.20 21.62 -13.14
N GLU A 459 -15.77 20.57 -13.84
CA GLU A 459 -16.25 19.20 -13.61
C GLU A 459 -15.75 18.63 -12.28
N GLN A 460 -14.48 18.88 -11.93
CA GLN A 460 -13.92 18.50 -10.63
C GLN A 460 -14.65 19.23 -9.49
N ASP A 461 -14.94 20.52 -9.66
CA ASP A 461 -15.68 21.32 -8.69
C ASP A 461 -17.10 20.78 -8.48
N ARG A 462 -17.83 20.46 -9.55
CA ARG A 462 -19.17 19.85 -9.42
C ARG A 462 -19.11 18.50 -8.71
N TYR A 463 -18.13 17.67 -9.03
CA TYR A 463 -17.93 16.39 -8.36
C TYR A 463 -17.65 16.58 -6.86
N VAL A 464 -16.60 17.32 -6.52
CA VAL A 464 -16.14 17.50 -5.14
C VAL A 464 -17.17 18.25 -4.30
N SER A 465 -17.75 19.35 -4.81
CA SER A 465 -18.79 20.10 -4.10
C SER A 465 -20.06 19.27 -3.87
N SER A 466 -20.44 18.37 -4.78
CA SER A 466 -21.62 17.51 -4.59
C SER A 466 -21.46 16.53 -3.41
N LEU A 467 -20.24 16.00 -3.22
CA LEU A 467 -19.90 15.14 -2.08
C LEU A 467 -19.78 15.96 -0.79
N ALA A 468 -18.96 17.01 -0.80
CA ALA A 468 -18.71 17.85 0.36
C ALA A 468 -20.00 18.50 0.88
N SER A 469 -20.88 18.99 -0.02
CA SER A 469 -22.16 19.57 0.38
C SER A 469 -23.08 18.56 1.09
N ARG A 470 -23.06 17.27 0.70
CA ARG A 470 -23.88 16.25 1.37
C ARG A 470 -23.34 15.89 2.76
N PHE A 471 -22.02 15.87 2.93
CA PHE A 471 -21.37 15.29 4.12
C PHE A 471 -20.60 16.29 4.99
N HIS A 472 -20.70 17.60 4.75
CA HIS A 472 -19.96 18.62 5.49
C HIS A 472 -20.23 18.62 7.01
N GLU A 473 -21.39 18.13 7.44
CA GLU A 473 -21.77 18.01 8.86
C GLU A 473 -21.25 16.73 9.55
N VAL A 474 -20.66 15.78 8.81
CA VAL A 474 -20.19 14.50 9.38
C VAL A 474 -18.84 14.71 10.10
N PRO A 475 -18.78 14.66 11.44
CA PRO A 475 -17.63 15.23 12.16
C PRO A 475 -16.39 14.32 12.20
N PHE A 476 -16.52 13.04 11.83
CA PHE A 476 -15.44 12.03 11.82
C PHE A 476 -14.93 11.69 10.40
N LEU A 477 -15.31 12.49 9.40
CA LEU A 477 -14.87 12.34 8.02
C LEU A 477 -13.71 13.29 7.73
N ALA A 478 -12.70 12.81 7.01
CA ALA A 478 -11.61 13.57 6.44
C ALA A 478 -11.56 13.36 4.92
N TRP A 479 -11.20 14.38 4.16
CA TRP A 479 -11.06 14.30 2.71
C TRP A 479 -9.62 14.00 2.33
N ASP A 480 -9.42 12.90 1.62
CA ASP A 480 -8.18 12.62 0.92
C ASP A 480 -8.39 13.05 -0.53
N LEU A 481 -7.67 14.09 -0.97
CA LEU A 481 -7.91 14.69 -2.27
C LEU A 481 -7.56 13.71 -3.38
N ILE A 482 -6.43 13.00 -3.26
CA ILE A 482 -5.92 12.17 -4.34
C ILE A 482 -4.91 11.14 -3.84
N ASN A 483 -4.99 9.93 -4.39
CA ASN A 483 -4.04 8.84 -4.16
C ASN A 483 -2.86 8.86 -5.13
N GLU A 484 -1.64 8.85 -4.60
CA GLU A 484 -0.34 8.75 -5.27
C GLU A 484 -0.25 9.65 -6.52
N PRO A 485 -0.49 10.96 -6.38
CA PRO A 485 -0.61 11.83 -7.53
C PRO A 485 0.69 11.86 -8.34
N SER A 486 0.52 11.85 -9.66
CA SER A 486 1.58 12.18 -10.62
C SER A 486 1.27 13.52 -11.27
N PRO A 487 2.29 14.27 -11.75
CA PRO A 487 2.07 15.56 -12.41
C PRO A 487 1.12 15.48 -13.60
N ASN A 488 1.13 14.35 -14.32
CA ASN A 488 0.32 14.08 -15.50
C ASN A 488 0.13 12.56 -15.70
N ARG A 489 -0.32 12.13 -16.88
CA ARG A 489 -0.63 10.72 -17.23
C ARG A 489 0.61 9.84 -17.48
N ASN A 490 1.82 10.34 -17.25
CA ASN A 490 3.03 9.51 -17.30
C ASN A 490 3.20 8.59 -16.09
N PHE A 491 2.33 8.71 -15.07
CA PHE A 491 2.18 7.88 -13.85
C PHE A 491 3.48 7.42 -13.16
N TRP A 492 3.65 7.79 -11.89
CA TRP A 492 4.84 7.52 -11.08
C TRP A 492 6.15 8.10 -11.66
N GLN A 493 6.03 9.05 -12.60
CA GLN A 493 7.15 9.77 -13.21
C GLN A 493 6.89 11.27 -13.25
N THR A 494 7.96 12.06 -13.12
CA THR A 494 7.95 13.50 -13.41
C THR A 494 8.58 13.71 -14.77
N SER A 495 7.75 13.64 -15.81
CA SER A 495 8.16 13.79 -17.21
C SER A 495 7.16 14.68 -17.95
N PRO A 496 7.61 15.58 -18.85
CA PRO A 496 6.75 16.49 -19.61
C PRO A 496 5.65 15.81 -20.43
N SER A 497 4.50 16.49 -20.51
CA SER A 497 3.40 16.14 -21.39
C SER A 497 3.10 17.29 -22.38
N PRO A 498 2.80 17.02 -23.66
CA PRO A 498 2.59 18.08 -24.67
C PRO A 498 1.48 19.09 -24.32
N ASP A 499 0.47 18.68 -23.57
CA ASP A 499 -0.64 19.54 -23.13
C ASP A 499 -0.26 20.55 -22.02
N GLU A 500 0.98 20.50 -21.53
CA GLU A 500 1.53 21.46 -20.55
C GLU A 500 2.15 22.70 -21.20
N ALA A 501 2.43 22.68 -22.51
CA ALA A 501 3.30 23.65 -23.17
C ALA A 501 2.85 25.12 -23.02
N ALA A 502 1.54 25.38 -23.02
CA ALA A 502 1.02 26.74 -22.84
C ALA A 502 1.17 27.23 -21.39
N ALA A 503 0.88 26.37 -20.41
CA ALA A 503 1.01 26.69 -18.98
C ALA A 503 2.47 26.84 -18.58
N TRP A 504 3.37 26.01 -19.12
CA TRP A 504 4.81 26.13 -18.96
C TRP A 504 5.33 27.51 -19.37
N ARG A 505 4.97 27.98 -20.57
CA ARG A 505 5.37 29.33 -21.02
C ARG A 505 4.81 30.44 -20.14
N ALA A 506 3.56 30.31 -19.72
CA ALA A 506 2.94 31.28 -18.83
C ALA A 506 3.66 31.33 -17.47
N TRP A 507 4.06 30.17 -16.94
CA TRP A 507 4.81 30.05 -15.69
C TRP A 507 6.21 30.66 -15.83
N LEU A 508 6.93 30.42 -16.93
CA LEU A 508 8.25 31.02 -17.18
C LEU A 508 8.21 32.55 -17.17
N LEU A 509 7.17 33.16 -17.76
CA LEU A 509 6.98 34.61 -17.77
C LEU A 509 6.71 35.19 -16.37
N GLN A 510 6.26 34.37 -15.42
CA GLN A 510 6.08 34.78 -14.02
C GLN A 510 7.37 34.62 -13.21
N GLN A 511 8.19 33.61 -13.52
CA GLN A 511 9.44 33.35 -12.80
C GLN A 511 10.59 34.26 -13.26
N TYR A 512 10.63 34.58 -14.56
CA TYR A 512 11.72 35.35 -15.14
C TYR A 512 11.19 36.67 -15.71
N PRO A 513 11.81 37.81 -15.38
CA PRO A 513 11.35 39.12 -15.84
C PRO A 513 11.46 39.28 -17.36
N ASP A 514 12.46 38.62 -17.97
CA ASP A 514 12.70 38.62 -19.41
C ASP A 514 13.58 37.43 -19.84
N GLN A 515 13.84 37.34 -21.15
CA GLN A 515 14.71 36.32 -21.73
C GLN A 515 16.19 36.48 -21.35
N GLN A 516 16.63 37.69 -20.98
CA GLN A 516 18.00 37.96 -20.58
C GLN A 516 18.31 37.37 -19.21
N ALA A 517 17.30 37.21 -18.35
CA ALA A 517 17.42 36.46 -17.11
C ALA A 517 17.39 34.93 -17.33
N LEU A 518 16.50 34.44 -18.20
CA LEU A 518 16.28 33.00 -18.39
C LEU A 518 17.39 32.28 -19.17
N LEU A 519 17.84 32.85 -20.29
CA LEU A 519 18.78 32.17 -21.18
C LEU A 519 20.13 31.86 -20.50
N PRO A 520 20.73 32.76 -19.71
CA PRO A 520 21.94 32.45 -18.94
C PRO A 520 21.73 31.37 -17.87
N ALA A 521 20.59 31.39 -17.18
CA ALA A 521 20.22 30.35 -16.21
C ALA A 521 20.30 28.96 -16.85
N TRP A 522 19.76 28.79 -18.06
CA TRP A 522 19.80 27.53 -18.77
C TRP A 522 21.03 27.29 -19.64
N ALA A 523 22.01 28.19 -19.62
CA ALA A 523 23.14 28.20 -20.56
C ALA A 523 22.70 28.00 -22.03
N ASP A 524 21.53 28.53 -22.39
CA ASP A 524 20.94 28.45 -23.74
C ASP A 524 21.28 29.74 -24.50
N THR A 525 21.71 29.63 -25.76
CA THR A 525 22.11 30.80 -26.57
C THR A 525 20.93 31.48 -27.28
N GLY A 526 19.71 30.96 -27.09
CA GLY A 526 18.49 31.46 -27.72
C GLY A 526 18.22 30.81 -29.09
N PRO A 527 17.27 31.35 -29.88
CA PRO A 527 16.93 30.79 -31.18
C PRO A 527 18.12 30.94 -32.15
N GLY A 528 18.79 29.84 -32.46
CA GLY A 528 19.90 29.78 -33.41
C GLY A 528 19.69 28.70 -34.47
N ALA A 529 20.04 28.97 -35.72
CA ALA A 529 20.14 27.91 -36.71
C ALA A 529 21.32 27.01 -36.32
N ALA A 530 21.08 25.69 -36.21
CA ALA A 530 22.16 24.71 -36.11
C ALA A 530 23.19 25.02 -37.21
N ALA A 531 24.47 25.06 -36.86
CA ALA A 531 25.53 25.35 -37.83
C ALA A 531 25.38 24.41 -39.05
N PRO A 532 25.25 24.93 -40.29
CA PRO A 532 25.06 24.07 -41.46
C PRO A 532 26.24 23.11 -41.60
N GLY A 533 25.98 21.80 -41.59
CA GLY A 533 27.00 20.76 -41.78
C GLY A 533 27.47 20.03 -40.50
N SER A 534 26.84 20.25 -39.34
CA SER A 534 27.06 19.39 -38.17
C SER A 534 26.24 18.10 -38.25
N ASP A 535 26.57 17.21 -39.18
CA ASP A 535 26.26 15.77 -39.07
C ASP A 535 27.17 15.08 -38.01
N SER A 536 27.62 15.83 -37.00
CA SER A 536 28.66 15.37 -36.09
C SER A 536 28.06 14.50 -34.99
N LEU A 537 28.50 13.25 -34.99
CA LEU A 537 28.45 12.24 -33.92
C LEU A 537 28.94 12.70 -32.53
N ASN A 538 29.18 14.00 -32.31
CA ASN A 538 29.62 14.62 -31.05
C ASN A 538 28.61 15.68 -30.61
N ALA A 539 27.88 15.38 -29.54
CA ALA A 539 26.64 16.02 -29.12
C ALA A 539 26.77 17.35 -28.33
N SER A 540 27.94 17.97 -28.25
CA SER A 540 28.15 19.13 -27.36
C SER A 540 27.69 20.49 -27.93
N ALA A 541 26.88 20.52 -29.00
CA ALA A 541 26.56 21.74 -29.73
C ALA A 541 25.08 21.93 -30.13
N LYS A 542 24.13 21.41 -29.34
CA LYS A 542 22.69 21.75 -29.47
C LYS A 542 22.23 22.85 -28.50
N ASN A 543 23.11 23.76 -28.05
CA ASN A 543 22.74 24.86 -27.14
C ASN A 543 22.03 26.05 -27.82
N GLY A 544 21.33 25.79 -28.92
CA GLY A 544 20.35 26.69 -29.52
C GLY A 544 19.19 25.83 -30.00
N SER A 545 18.12 25.76 -29.22
CA SER A 545 16.91 25.06 -29.66
C SER A 545 16.12 25.96 -30.63
N ALA A 546 15.38 25.34 -31.55
CA ALA A 546 14.46 26.09 -32.42
C ALA A 546 13.42 26.89 -31.61
N ASP A 547 13.17 26.48 -30.37
CA ASP A 547 12.32 27.16 -29.40
C ASP A 547 12.87 27.01 -27.97
N PRO A 548 13.62 28.01 -27.45
CA PRO A 548 14.24 27.93 -26.12
C PRO A 548 13.22 27.81 -24.99
N PHE A 549 11.96 28.16 -25.22
CA PHE A 549 10.89 28.09 -24.20
C PHE A 549 10.07 26.81 -24.28
N ALA A 550 10.46 25.84 -25.11
CA ALA A 550 9.83 24.53 -25.12
C ALA A 550 10.03 23.81 -23.76
N LEU A 551 9.13 22.87 -23.47
CA LEU A 551 9.29 21.92 -22.37
C LEU A 551 10.63 21.17 -22.53
N PRO A 552 11.28 20.73 -21.42
CA PRO A 552 12.43 19.84 -21.54
C PRO A 552 12.05 18.55 -22.27
N GLU A 553 12.99 17.99 -23.01
CA GLU A 553 12.79 16.67 -23.63
C GLU A 553 12.96 15.57 -22.55
N PRO A 554 12.27 14.43 -22.64
CA PRO A 554 12.39 13.36 -21.64
C PRO A 554 13.84 12.90 -21.37
N ALA A 555 14.70 12.92 -22.39
CA ALA A 555 16.11 12.56 -22.25
C ALA A 555 16.95 13.59 -21.46
N ALA A 556 16.43 14.81 -21.22
CA ALA A 556 17.07 15.81 -20.36
C ALA A 556 17.10 15.40 -18.87
N PHE A 557 16.21 14.48 -18.46
CA PHE A 557 16.11 13.98 -17.08
C PHE A 557 17.14 12.87 -16.78
N GLY A 558 17.84 12.36 -17.80
CA GLY A 558 18.82 11.30 -17.64
C GLY A 558 20.13 11.79 -17.01
N PRO A 559 20.92 10.89 -16.38
CA PRO A 559 22.17 11.24 -15.70
C PRO A 559 23.28 11.74 -16.63
N ASP A 560 23.13 11.56 -17.95
CA ASP A 560 24.12 11.94 -18.97
C ASP A 560 23.51 12.74 -20.12
N ALA A 561 22.49 13.55 -19.78
CA ALA A 561 21.71 14.36 -20.72
C ALA A 561 22.60 15.26 -21.60
N VAL A 562 23.66 15.86 -21.03
CA VAL A 562 24.56 16.77 -21.76
C VAL A 562 25.28 16.03 -22.89
N ARG A 563 25.84 14.84 -22.63
CA ARG A 563 26.50 14.02 -23.66
C ARG A 563 25.51 13.47 -24.68
N ALA A 564 24.25 13.31 -24.31
CA ALA A 564 23.18 12.97 -25.24
C ALA A 564 22.67 14.17 -26.05
N GLY A 565 23.15 15.39 -25.78
CA GLY A 565 22.79 16.61 -26.51
C GLY A 565 21.49 17.26 -26.06
N HIS A 566 21.07 17.03 -24.82
CA HIS A 566 19.89 17.64 -24.19
C HIS A 566 20.33 18.65 -23.10
N ASN A 567 19.43 19.57 -22.74
CA ASN A 567 19.70 20.58 -21.71
C ASN A 567 19.07 20.18 -20.36
N PRO A 568 19.84 19.63 -19.41
CA PRO A 568 19.32 19.23 -18.09
C PRO A 568 19.02 20.42 -17.17
N LEU A 569 19.49 21.64 -17.46
CA LEU A 569 19.27 22.81 -16.59
C LEU A 569 17.79 23.23 -16.55
N LYS A 570 17.01 22.88 -17.60
CA LYS A 570 15.56 23.09 -17.62
C LYS A 570 14.79 22.18 -16.66
N VAL A 571 15.41 21.09 -16.20
CA VAL A 571 14.73 20.06 -15.39
C VAL A 571 14.32 20.62 -14.03
N TYR A 572 15.21 21.38 -13.37
CA TYR A 572 14.90 22.02 -12.08
C TYR A 572 13.64 22.89 -12.16
N ASP A 573 13.56 23.75 -13.16
CA ASP A 573 12.40 24.62 -13.39
C ASP A 573 11.14 23.83 -13.73
N TYR A 574 11.26 22.74 -14.51
CA TYR A 574 10.12 21.87 -14.79
C TYR A 574 9.58 21.20 -13.52
N PHE A 575 10.46 20.77 -12.61
CA PHE A 575 10.04 20.29 -11.29
C PHE A 575 9.25 21.37 -10.56
N LEU A 576 9.78 22.60 -10.43
CA LEU A 576 9.06 23.69 -9.77
C LEU A 576 7.72 24.04 -10.44
N PHE A 577 7.66 24.01 -11.77
CA PHE A 577 6.42 24.19 -12.52
C PHE A 577 5.37 23.14 -12.12
N THR A 578 5.75 21.86 -12.04
CA THR A 578 4.81 20.79 -11.62
C THR A 578 4.35 20.94 -10.18
N GLN A 579 5.24 21.34 -9.27
CA GLN A 579 4.87 21.63 -7.87
C GLN A 579 3.90 22.81 -7.79
N SER A 580 4.12 23.85 -8.60
CA SER A 580 3.31 25.07 -8.59
C SER A 580 1.87 24.79 -8.99
N PHE A 581 1.64 24.18 -10.17
CA PHE A 581 0.27 23.95 -10.61
C PHE A 581 -0.46 22.92 -9.73
N PHE A 582 0.28 21.96 -9.16
CA PHE A 582 -0.34 20.98 -8.27
C PHE A 582 -0.73 21.61 -6.94
N ARG A 583 0.11 22.46 -6.36
CA ARG A 583 -0.25 23.24 -5.16
C ARG A 583 -1.47 24.13 -5.43
N ASP A 584 -1.52 24.79 -6.58
CA ASP A 584 -2.68 25.60 -6.97
C ASP A 584 -3.95 24.76 -7.04
N TRP A 585 -3.86 23.56 -7.62
CA TRP A 585 -4.96 22.61 -7.63
C TRP A 585 -5.37 22.16 -6.21
N VAL A 586 -4.43 21.80 -5.33
CA VAL A 586 -4.71 21.41 -3.94
C VAL A 586 -5.45 22.53 -3.21
N ARG A 587 -4.95 23.76 -3.31
CA ARG A 587 -5.57 24.95 -2.72
C ARG A 587 -6.97 25.20 -3.27
N HIS A 588 -7.16 25.14 -4.58
CA HIS A 588 -8.47 25.28 -5.23
C HIS A 588 -9.46 24.22 -4.74
N GLN A 589 -9.05 22.94 -4.68
CA GLN A 589 -9.91 21.87 -4.16
C GLN A 589 -10.24 22.05 -2.67
N THR A 590 -9.28 22.50 -1.86
CA THR A 590 -9.50 22.86 -0.46
C THR A 590 -10.54 23.98 -0.34
N GLU A 591 -10.41 25.05 -1.13
CA GLU A 591 -11.38 26.16 -1.16
C GLU A 591 -12.77 25.69 -1.60
N THR A 592 -12.87 24.84 -2.62
CA THR A 592 -14.12 24.22 -3.08
C THR A 592 -14.80 23.43 -1.95
N ILE A 593 -14.05 22.63 -1.18
CA ILE A 593 -14.58 21.89 -0.02
C ILE A 593 -15.04 22.85 1.07
N ARG A 594 -14.19 23.83 1.44
CA ARG A 594 -14.49 24.82 2.48
C ARG A 594 -15.71 25.68 2.13
N GLY A 595 -15.91 26.00 0.85
CA GLY A 595 -17.05 26.75 0.33
C GLY A 595 -18.41 26.08 0.57
N THR A 596 -18.44 24.77 0.84
CA THR A 596 -19.66 24.04 1.22
C THR A 596 -20.04 24.18 2.70
N GLY A 597 -19.18 24.81 3.51
CA GLY A 597 -19.30 24.86 4.98
C GLY A 597 -18.56 23.73 5.70
N SER A 598 -17.83 22.87 4.98
CA SER A 598 -17.06 21.78 5.58
C SER A 598 -15.86 22.29 6.36
N ASN A 599 -15.74 21.86 7.62
CA ASN A 599 -14.58 22.08 8.49
C ASN A 599 -13.76 20.79 8.70
N GLN A 600 -13.99 19.77 7.87
CA GLN A 600 -13.33 18.46 7.96
C GLN A 600 -11.86 18.55 7.57
N LEU A 601 -11.03 17.63 8.07
CA LEU A 601 -9.62 17.55 7.71
C LEU A 601 -9.45 17.25 6.21
N ILE A 602 -8.35 17.74 5.62
CA ILE A 602 -8.00 17.54 4.21
C ILE A 602 -6.55 17.04 4.12
N THR A 603 -6.26 16.09 3.23
CA THR A 603 -4.91 15.57 2.96
C THR A 603 -4.72 15.22 1.49
N VAL A 604 -3.49 14.83 1.13
CA VAL A 604 -3.11 14.22 -0.16
C VAL A 604 -2.38 12.92 0.17
N GLY A 605 -2.90 11.79 -0.30
CA GLY A 605 -2.24 10.48 -0.16
C GLY A 605 -1.06 10.32 -1.10
N GLN A 606 0.16 10.38 -0.59
CA GLN A 606 1.38 10.36 -1.39
C GLN A 606 2.20 9.12 -1.05
N ASP A 607 2.89 8.51 -2.02
CA ASP A 607 3.86 7.43 -1.77
C ASP A 607 5.30 7.94 -1.60
N GLU A 608 6.29 7.05 -1.44
CA GLU A 608 7.69 7.46 -1.29
C GLU A 608 8.19 8.33 -2.46
N GLY A 609 7.54 8.22 -3.63
CA GLY A 609 7.84 9.02 -4.80
C GLY A 609 7.62 10.53 -4.62
N GLY A 610 6.77 10.97 -3.69
CA GLY A 610 6.52 12.41 -3.50
C GLY A 610 7.60 13.12 -2.69
N VAL A 611 8.26 12.42 -1.77
CA VAL A 611 9.44 12.93 -1.05
C VAL A 611 10.73 12.63 -1.81
N SER A 612 10.69 11.62 -2.67
CA SER A 612 11.61 11.46 -3.77
C SER A 612 11.26 12.51 -4.85
N GLY A 613 10.86 12.17 -6.06
CA GLY A 613 10.98 13.02 -7.25
C GLY A 613 9.68 13.30 -7.95
N ARG A 614 8.59 13.44 -7.20
CA ARG A 614 7.28 13.82 -7.71
C ARG A 614 6.71 14.97 -6.89
N LEU A 615 5.39 15.04 -6.79
CA LEU A 615 4.64 16.10 -6.14
C LEU A 615 4.86 16.02 -4.63
N SER A 616 5.51 17.03 -4.06
CA SER A 616 6.08 16.94 -2.71
C SER A 616 5.26 17.71 -1.68
N PRO A 617 5.00 17.14 -0.48
CA PRO A 617 4.34 17.85 0.61
C PRO A 617 5.13 19.09 1.06
N ALA A 618 6.42 19.19 0.71
CA ALA A 618 7.21 20.40 0.90
C ALA A 618 6.53 21.67 0.33
N PHE A 619 5.75 21.54 -0.74
CA PHE A 619 5.09 22.67 -1.42
C PHE A 619 3.64 22.86 -1.01
N TYR A 620 2.84 21.80 -1.00
CA TYR A 620 1.39 21.89 -0.81
C TYR A 620 0.91 21.71 0.64
N SER A 621 1.79 21.32 1.57
CA SER A 621 1.40 21.11 2.97
C SER A 621 0.71 22.32 3.66
N PRO A 622 1.01 23.59 3.35
CA PRO A 622 0.28 24.72 3.93
C PRO A 622 -1.22 24.75 3.60
N ASP A 623 -1.62 24.04 2.53
CA ASP A 623 -2.98 24.06 1.98
C ASP A 623 -3.81 22.81 2.40
N ILE A 624 -3.27 21.97 3.30
CA ILE A 624 -3.90 20.75 3.85
C ILE A 624 -3.77 20.69 5.39
N SER A 625 -4.48 19.75 6.02
CA SER A 625 -4.55 19.61 7.49
C SER A 625 -3.47 18.73 8.10
N PHE A 626 -2.97 17.74 7.35
CA PHE A 626 -1.91 16.82 7.75
C PHE A 626 -1.20 16.29 6.51
N THR A 627 0.04 15.83 6.63
CA THR A 627 0.77 15.21 5.52
C THR A 627 0.68 13.69 5.59
N ALA A 628 0.92 13.03 4.45
CA ALA A 628 0.93 11.58 4.37
C ALA A 628 2.12 11.08 3.55
N THR A 629 2.53 9.84 3.81
CA THR A 629 3.35 9.06 2.89
C THR A 629 2.92 7.59 2.88
N HIS A 630 3.27 6.83 1.85
CA HIS A 630 3.07 5.37 1.75
C HIS A 630 4.42 4.68 1.81
N THR A 631 4.48 3.49 2.39
CA THR A 631 5.75 2.74 2.55
C THR A 631 5.64 1.33 1.96
N TRP A 632 5.99 1.24 0.68
CA TRP A 632 5.81 0.08 -0.17
C TRP A 632 7.11 -0.69 -0.43
N TRP A 633 8.08 -0.05 -1.10
CA TRP A 633 9.14 -0.78 -1.81
C TRP A 633 10.55 -0.60 -1.24
N ASP A 634 10.82 0.49 -0.53
CA ASP A 634 12.16 0.77 -0.02
C ASP A 634 12.31 0.37 1.46
N PHE A 635 12.65 -0.91 1.68
CA PHE A 635 12.76 -1.50 3.02
C PHE A 635 13.84 -0.83 3.89
N ASP A 636 14.90 -0.32 3.28
CA ASP A 636 16.06 0.24 3.99
C ASP A 636 15.83 1.70 4.44
N SER A 637 14.79 2.34 3.90
CA SER A 637 14.59 3.80 3.96
C SER A 637 13.20 4.22 4.45
N VAL A 638 12.44 3.32 5.08
CA VAL A 638 11.11 3.61 5.64
C VAL A 638 11.15 4.83 6.58
N LEU A 639 12.19 4.92 7.43
CA LEU A 639 12.38 6.07 8.32
C LEU A 639 12.65 7.37 7.54
N TRP A 640 13.47 7.32 6.48
CA TRP A 640 13.74 8.50 5.63
C TRP A 640 12.46 9.00 4.96
N ALA A 641 11.65 8.11 4.38
CA ALA A 641 10.39 8.49 3.73
C ALA A 641 9.44 9.16 4.74
N SER A 642 9.29 8.57 5.93
CA SER A 642 8.47 9.09 7.02
C SER A 642 8.91 10.49 7.47
N LEU A 643 10.21 10.65 7.78
CA LEU A 643 10.74 11.93 8.24
C LEU A 643 10.71 13.01 7.16
N SER A 644 10.87 12.65 5.88
CA SER A 644 10.84 13.60 4.76
C SER A 644 9.43 14.13 4.47
N ALA A 645 8.40 13.34 4.77
CA ALA A 645 7.00 13.75 4.62
C ALA A 645 6.49 14.60 5.80
N LYS A 646 7.14 14.50 6.97
CA LYS A 646 6.75 15.22 8.20
C LYS A 646 7.10 16.70 8.10
N MET A 647 6.07 17.56 8.13
CA MET A 647 6.24 19.01 8.11
C MET A 647 6.06 19.63 9.52
N PRO A 648 6.76 20.73 9.83
CA PRO A 648 6.60 21.41 11.11
C PRO A 648 5.15 21.81 11.41
N GLY A 649 4.66 21.49 12.61
CA GLY A 649 3.33 21.90 13.07
C GLY A 649 2.16 21.12 12.47
N GLN A 650 2.42 20.04 11.73
CA GLN A 650 1.39 19.19 11.14
C GLN A 650 1.65 17.70 11.42
N PRO A 651 0.62 16.89 11.73
CA PRO A 651 0.80 15.46 11.84
C PRO A 651 1.20 14.88 10.49
N MET A 652 1.97 13.79 10.54
CA MET A 652 2.29 12.97 9.39
C MET A 652 1.79 11.56 9.65
N LEU A 653 1.03 11.02 8.71
CA LEU A 653 0.48 9.68 8.79
C LEU A 653 1.08 8.80 7.69
N ILE A 654 1.51 7.58 8.04
CA ILE A 654 1.76 6.57 7.01
C ILE A 654 0.40 6.05 6.55
N GLN A 655 -0.08 6.52 5.41
CA GLN A 655 -1.48 6.37 5.00
C GLN A 655 -1.75 5.07 4.21
N GLU A 656 -0.70 4.45 3.68
CA GLU A 656 -0.70 3.08 3.15
C GLU A 656 0.63 2.39 3.47
N MET A 657 0.56 1.11 3.83
CA MET A 657 1.72 0.22 3.91
C MET A 657 1.28 -1.23 3.81
N GLY A 658 2.20 -2.09 3.40
CA GLY A 658 1.97 -3.53 3.26
C GLY A 658 3.05 -4.13 2.37
N GLU A 659 2.88 -5.41 2.03
CA GLU A 659 3.80 -6.12 1.14
C GLU A 659 3.15 -6.40 -0.21
N GLN A 660 3.55 -5.60 -1.22
CA GLN A 660 3.20 -5.85 -2.61
C GLN A 660 3.70 -7.22 -3.07
N ARG A 661 3.01 -7.82 -4.05
CA ARG A 661 3.43 -9.10 -4.59
C ARG A 661 4.86 -9.04 -5.12
N ARG A 662 5.75 -9.84 -4.52
CA ARG A 662 7.12 -10.04 -4.98
C ARG A 662 7.28 -11.46 -5.51
N LEU A 663 7.97 -11.58 -6.64
CA LEU A 663 8.15 -12.86 -7.32
C LEU A 663 9.63 -13.26 -7.39
N THR A 664 9.84 -14.57 -7.32
CA THR A 664 11.06 -15.24 -7.75
C THR A 664 11.15 -15.27 -9.28
N GLN A 665 12.33 -15.54 -9.84
CA GLN A 665 12.52 -15.58 -11.30
C GLN A 665 11.68 -16.65 -12.01
N ASN A 666 11.22 -17.68 -11.29
CA ASN A 666 10.34 -18.73 -11.80
C ASN A 666 8.85 -18.52 -11.44
N GLY A 667 8.48 -17.32 -10.99
CA GLY A 667 7.08 -16.89 -10.85
C GLY A 667 6.39 -17.27 -9.53
N HIS A 668 7.10 -17.91 -8.58
CA HIS A 668 6.58 -18.14 -7.23
C HIS A 668 6.62 -16.87 -6.39
N LEU A 669 5.73 -16.76 -5.40
CA LEU A 669 5.82 -15.74 -4.37
C LEU A 669 7.19 -15.82 -3.68
N ARG A 670 7.83 -14.66 -3.55
CA ARG A 670 9.15 -14.54 -2.93
C ARG A 670 9.08 -14.64 -1.41
N LEU A 671 8.02 -14.09 -0.82
CA LEU A 671 7.80 -14.04 0.63
C LEU A 671 6.62 -14.93 1.00
N SER A 672 6.75 -15.63 2.12
CA SER A 672 5.65 -16.25 2.83
C SER A 672 4.82 -15.21 3.59
N ALA A 673 3.59 -15.54 3.97
CA ALA A 673 2.73 -14.64 4.75
C ALA A 673 3.34 -14.29 6.13
N GLU A 674 4.17 -15.18 6.69
CA GLU A 674 4.89 -14.92 7.94
C GLU A 674 5.96 -13.84 7.74
N GLU A 675 6.78 -13.94 6.68
CA GLU A 675 7.79 -12.94 6.34
C GLU A 675 7.16 -11.60 5.97
N GLU A 676 6.01 -11.60 5.28
CA GLU A 676 5.23 -10.38 5.01
C GLU A 676 4.79 -9.69 6.31
N SER A 677 4.38 -10.46 7.32
CA SER A 677 3.99 -9.91 8.62
C SER A 677 5.16 -9.33 9.42
N TRP A 678 6.36 -9.90 9.34
CA TRP A 678 7.55 -9.35 9.97
C TRP A 678 7.93 -7.99 9.36
N GLN A 679 7.83 -7.86 8.04
CA GLN A 679 8.01 -6.58 7.35
C GLN A 679 6.98 -5.55 7.79
N LEU A 680 5.69 -5.92 7.81
CA LEU A 680 4.61 -5.05 8.26
C LEU A 680 4.84 -4.58 9.71
N SER A 681 5.28 -5.49 10.60
CA SER A 681 5.56 -5.16 12.00
C SER A 681 6.65 -4.09 12.14
N ARG A 682 7.69 -4.13 11.29
CA ARG A 682 8.74 -3.10 11.27
C ARG A 682 8.23 -1.77 10.74
N LYS A 683 7.51 -1.80 9.61
CA LYS A 683 6.92 -0.59 9.00
C LYS A 683 5.98 0.13 9.97
N LEU A 684 5.09 -0.59 10.65
CA LEU A 684 4.19 -0.01 11.63
C LEU A 684 4.94 0.54 12.87
N ALA A 685 5.97 -0.14 13.37
CA ALA A 685 6.76 0.38 14.49
C ALA A 685 7.48 1.70 14.12
N ILE A 686 8.04 1.76 12.89
CA ILE A 686 8.66 2.96 12.34
C ILE A 686 7.65 4.09 12.10
N SER A 687 6.39 3.79 11.80
CA SER A 687 5.35 4.82 11.58
C SER A 687 5.08 5.71 12.80
N PHE A 688 5.53 5.30 14.00
CA PHE A 688 5.48 6.08 15.24
C PHE A 688 6.76 6.90 15.52
N ALA A 689 7.82 6.76 14.72
CA ALA A 689 9.03 7.56 14.84
C ALA A 689 8.78 8.98 14.29
N GLN A 690 8.24 9.86 15.15
CA GLN A 690 7.69 11.18 14.83
C GLN A 690 6.42 11.23 13.95
N GLY A 691 5.83 10.07 13.64
CA GLY A 691 4.54 9.98 12.95
C GLY A 691 3.36 9.73 13.89
N ALA A 692 2.16 9.97 13.37
CA ALA A 692 0.89 9.78 14.08
C ALA A 692 0.45 8.31 14.13
N GLY A 693 1.22 7.40 13.51
CA GLY A 693 0.87 5.98 13.32
C GLY A 693 0.70 5.62 11.84
N GLY A 694 -0.04 4.55 11.58
CA GLY A 694 -0.08 3.90 10.28
C GLY A 694 -1.41 3.28 9.87
N ILE A 695 -1.68 3.24 8.57
CA ILE A 695 -2.80 2.57 7.94
C ILE A 695 -2.25 1.49 7.00
N GLU A 696 -2.67 0.24 7.21
CA GLU A 696 -2.33 -0.88 6.34
C GLU A 696 -3.19 -0.87 5.06
N TRP A 697 -2.62 -1.30 3.94
CA TRP A 697 -3.34 -1.61 2.71
C TRP A 697 -3.22 -3.12 2.51
N VAL A 698 -4.30 -3.89 2.65
CA VAL A 698 -5.71 -3.55 2.82
C VAL A 698 -6.40 -4.65 3.62
N TRP A 699 -7.46 -4.35 4.40
CA TRP A 699 -8.13 -5.37 5.22
C TRP A 699 -8.52 -6.63 4.42
N ASN A 700 -9.22 -6.45 3.30
CA ASN A 700 -9.64 -7.54 2.42
C ASN A 700 -8.77 -7.57 1.15
N VAL A 701 -8.04 -8.68 0.92
CA VAL A 701 -7.20 -8.87 -0.26
C VAL A 701 -8.01 -8.70 -1.56
N ASN A 702 -7.47 -7.90 -2.50
CA ASN A 702 -8.17 -7.51 -3.72
C ASN A 702 -8.00 -8.51 -4.88
N ALA A 703 -8.66 -9.66 -4.78
CA ALA A 703 -8.59 -10.70 -5.81
C ALA A 703 -9.37 -10.39 -7.11
N MET A 704 -10.18 -9.32 -7.14
CA MET A 704 -10.91 -8.91 -8.34
C MET A 704 -10.09 -8.06 -9.32
N MET A 705 -8.82 -7.80 -9.03
CA MET A 705 -7.95 -7.13 -10.00
C MET A 705 -7.51 -8.04 -11.13
N ALA A 706 -7.42 -7.47 -12.34
CA ALA A 706 -6.87 -8.16 -13.51
C ALA A 706 -5.33 -8.31 -13.42
N ILE A 707 -4.68 -7.34 -12.76
CA ILE A 707 -3.24 -7.33 -12.51
C ILE A 707 -2.99 -8.07 -11.19
N GLY A 708 -1.91 -8.85 -11.15
CA GLY A 708 -1.55 -9.66 -9.99
C GLY A 708 -0.83 -8.90 -8.86
N ASP A 709 -0.62 -7.59 -8.95
CA ASP A 709 0.25 -6.88 -7.99
C ASP A 709 -0.38 -6.77 -6.60
N GLU A 710 -1.71 -6.65 -6.53
CA GLU A 710 -2.48 -6.49 -5.29
C GLU A 710 -3.10 -7.79 -4.74
N VAL A 711 -3.01 -8.92 -5.45
CA VAL A 711 -3.77 -10.14 -5.10
C VAL A 711 -3.21 -10.94 -3.92
N SER A 712 -2.08 -10.51 -3.36
CA SER A 712 -1.50 -11.07 -2.12
C SER A 712 -1.49 -10.10 -0.94
N ILE A 713 -1.77 -8.81 -1.19
CA ILE A 713 -1.65 -7.75 -0.18
C ILE A 713 -2.91 -7.70 0.67
N GLY A 714 -2.78 -7.79 1.99
CA GLY A 714 -3.86 -7.53 2.92
C GLY A 714 -3.86 -8.39 4.18
N ALA A 715 -4.89 -8.25 5.02
CA ALA A 715 -5.05 -9.01 6.26
C ALA A 715 -5.92 -10.27 6.10
N ILE A 716 -6.95 -10.22 5.25
CA ILE A 716 -7.94 -11.28 5.05
C ILE A 716 -7.89 -11.77 3.59
N ARG A 717 -7.59 -13.06 3.42
CA ARG A 717 -7.54 -13.72 2.10
C ARG A 717 -8.93 -13.81 1.47
N PRO A 718 -9.01 -14.02 0.14
CA PRO A 718 -10.30 -14.17 -0.57
C PRO A 718 -11.16 -15.35 -0.07
N ASP A 719 -10.55 -16.36 0.54
CA ASP A 719 -11.23 -17.50 1.18
C ASP A 719 -11.75 -17.19 2.60
N GLY A 720 -11.55 -15.97 3.08
CA GLY A 720 -11.98 -15.50 4.39
C GLY A 720 -11.09 -15.93 5.55
N THR A 721 -9.88 -16.42 5.28
CA THR A 721 -8.88 -16.72 6.32
C THR A 721 -7.99 -15.51 6.61
N GLU A 722 -7.57 -15.38 7.86
CA GLU A 722 -6.63 -14.38 8.33
C GLU A 722 -5.19 -14.74 7.92
N LYS A 723 -4.44 -13.73 7.49
CA LYS A 723 -2.98 -13.79 7.37
C LYS A 723 -2.33 -13.35 8.70
N PRO A 724 -1.06 -13.71 8.97
CA PRO A 724 -0.35 -13.27 10.18
C PRO A 724 -0.32 -11.74 10.37
N GLU A 725 -0.41 -10.96 9.29
CA GLU A 725 -0.58 -9.50 9.32
C GLU A 725 -1.76 -9.04 10.18
N ALA A 726 -2.86 -9.78 10.23
CA ALA A 726 -4.01 -9.46 11.07
C ALA A 726 -3.64 -9.45 12.58
N GLN A 727 -2.72 -10.32 12.99
CA GLN A 727 -2.24 -10.39 14.38
C GLN A 727 -1.28 -9.24 14.70
N VAL A 728 -0.40 -8.89 13.76
CA VAL A 728 0.48 -7.71 13.86
C VAL A 728 -0.35 -6.45 14.07
N LEU A 729 -1.38 -6.26 13.23
CA LEU A 729 -2.33 -5.16 13.31
C LEU A 729 -3.03 -5.10 14.67
N ALA A 730 -3.55 -6.23 15.15
CA ALA A 730 -4.23 -6.29 16.45
C ALA A 730 -3.30 -5.98 17.64
N GLY A 731 -2.08 -6.52 17.63
CA GLY A 731 -1.11 -6.28 18.70
C GLY A 731 -0.68 -4.82 18.79
N LEU A 732 -0.46 -4.15 17.66
CA LEU A 732 -0.13 -2.73 17.62
C LEU A 732 -1.32 -1.84 17.98
N ALA A 733 -2.53 -2.20 17.57
CA ALA A 733 -3.74 -1.48 17.97
C ALA A 733 -4.00 -1.57 19.48
N GLN A 734 -3.72 -2.73 20.09
CA GLN A 734 -3.76 -2.90 21.54
C GLN A 734 -2.73 -1.99 22.24
N PHE A 735 -1.50 -1.89 21.69
CA PHE A 735 -0.49 -0.97 22.20
C PHE A 735 -0.97 0.50 22.13
N ALA A 736 -1.43 0.94 20.96
CA ALA A 736 -1.85 2.31 20.70
C ALA A 736 -3.04 2.73 21.58
N SER A 737 -3.97 1.81 21.85
CA SER A 737 -5.17 2.09 22.67
C SER A 737 -4.96 2.00 24.18
N SER A 738 -3.79 1.54 24.65
CA SER A 738 -3.55 1.30 26.08
C SER A 738 -3.43 2.59 26.91
N HIS A 739 -2.73 3.59 26.39
CA HIS A 739 -2.46 4.89 27.05
C HIS A 739 -2.50 6.04 26.03
N PRO A 740 -3.60 6.24 25.30
CA PRO A 740 -3.71 7.26 24.25
C PRO A 740 -3.45 8.68 24.81
N GLU A 741 -3.76 8.94 26.07
CA GLU A 741 -3.54 10.24 26.73
C GLU A 741 -2.07 10.69 26.80
N LEU A 742 -1.12 9.75 26.65
CA LEU A 742 0.31 10.03 26.66
C LEU A 742 0.86 10.45 25.29
N PHE A 743 0.07 10.32 24.21
CA PHE A 743 0.43 10.77 22.86
C PHE A 743 0.12 12.26 22.73
N SER A 744 1.07 13.09 23.16
CA SER A 744 0.99 14.56 23.09
C SER A 744 1.93 15.11 22.02
N PRO A 745 1.83 16.41 21.64
CA PRO A 745 2.80 17.05 20.75
C PRO A 745 4.26 16.69 21.03
N ILE A 746 5.01 16.46 19.96
CA ILE A 746 6.37 15.95 20.01
C ILE A 746 7.33 17.11 20.23
N GLU A 747 8.30 16.92 21.13
CA GLU A 747 9.42 17.84 21.28
C GLU A 747 10.36 17.67 20.05
N PRO A 748 10.59 18.74 19.24
CA PRO A 748 11.42 18.62 18.05
C PRO A 748 12.84 18.11 18.37
N PRO A 749 13.40 17.16 17.60
CA PRO A 749 14.77 16.69 17.82
C PRO A 749 15.80 17.81 17.78
N SER A 750 16.87 17.66 18.56
CA SER A 750 17.99 18.63 18.58
C SER A 750 18.81 18.67 17.28
N VAL A 751 18.59 17.70 16.38
CA VAL A 751 19.27 17.56 15.09
C VAL A 751 18.26 17.73 13.95
N THR A 752 18.56 18.59 12.99
CA THR A 752 17.80 18.71 11.74
C THR A 752 18.71 18.44 10.54
N LEU A 753 18.27 17.58 9.62
CA LEU A 753 18.89 17.40 8.32
C LEU A 753 18.15 18.28 7.30
N VAL A 754 18.89 19.04 6.50
CA VAL A 754 18.35 19.85 5.41
C VAL A 754 18.68 19.21 4.08
N THR A 755 17.69 18.98 3.22
CA THR A 755 17.90 18.42 1.88
C THR A 755 18.00 19.53 0.84
N SER A 756 18.80 19.31 -0.21
CA SER A 756 18.91 20.23 -1.36
C SER A 756 17.96 19.80 -2.47
N GLN A 757 16.95 20.62 -2.74
CA GLN A 757 16.04 20.46 -3.86
C GLN A 757 16.71 20.89 -5.17
N ALA A 758 17.57 21.91 -5.12
CA ALA A 758 18.44 22.34 -6.22
C ALA A 758 19.25 21.18 -6.81
N GLN A 759 19.78 20.31 -5.96
CA GLN A 759 20.53 19.14 -6.40
C GLN A 759 19.63 17.94 -6.73
N GLN A 760 18.57 17.73 -5.95
CA GLN A 760 17.61 16.62 -6.11
C GLN A 760 16.85 16.71 -7.45
N TYR A 761 16.44 17.90 -7.88
CA TYR A 761 15.72 18.12 -9.14
C TYR A 761 16.65 18.26 -10.36
N THR A 762 17.55 17.29 -10.51
CA THR A 762 18.51 17.18 -11.61
C THR A 762 18.57 15.74 -12.12
N GLY A 763 19.34 15.48 -13.19
CA GLY A 763 19.63 14.11 -13.65
C GLY A 763 20.41 13.24 -12.64
N MET A 764 20.87 13.79 -11.51
CA MET A 764 21.53 13.05 -10.43
C MET A 764 20.56 12.55 -9.35
N TRP A 765 19.26 12.69 -9.59
CA TRP A 765 18.15 12.25 -8.75
C TRP A 765 18.48 11.04 -7.84
N ASP A 766 18.83 9.90 -8.43
CA ASP A 766 19.05 8.65 -7.71
C ASP A 766 20.20 8.74 -6.71
N MET A 767 21.31 9.37 -7.11
CA MET A 767 22.48 9.56 -6.25
C MET A 767 22.15 10.46 -5.05
N VAL A 768 21.41 11.55 -5.28
CA VAL A 768 21.04 12.51 -4.23
C VAL A 768 20.10 11.86 -3.21
N ILE A 769 19.16 11.04 -3.66
CA ILE A 769 18.27 10.31 -2.75
C ILE A 769 19.02 9.24 -1.95
N ALA A 770 19.91 8.47 -2.58
CA ALA A 770 20.75 7.50 -1.87
C ALA A 770 21.62 8.19 -0.80
N MET A 771 22.15 9.37 -1.12
CA MET A 771 22.91 10.22 -0.21
C MET A 771 22.08 10.67 1.01
N GLN A 772 20.85 11.17 0.80
CA GLN A 772 19.95 11.57 1.90
C GLN A 772 19.59 10.38 2.81
N LYS A 773 19.28 9.22 2.23
CA LYS A 773 18.99 7.98 2.97
C LYS A 773 20.18 7.55 3.82
N LYS A 774 21.40 7.63 3.26
CA LYS A 774 22.63 7.34 3.98
C LYS A 774 22.86 8.27 5.16
N ALA A 775 22.60 9.56 4.99
CA ALA A 775 22.70 10.53 6.08
C ALA A 775 21.75 10.20 7.24
N VAL A 776 20.49 9.84 6.94
CA VAL A 776 19.53 9.36 7.95
C VAL A 776 20.04 8.11 8.66
N ARG A 777 20.54 7.10 7.92
CA ARG A 777 21.07 5.87 8.52
C ARG A 777 22.31 6.11 9.39
N ALA A 778 23.25 6.93 8.92
CA ALA A 778 24.44 7.30 9.67
C ALA A 778 24.09 7.98 11.01
N MET A 779 23.01 8.78 11.06
CA MET A 779 22.56 9.41 12.29
C MET A 779 21.70 8.49 13.17
N ALA A 780 20.64 7.90 12.62
CA ALA A 780 19.62 7.19 13.39
C ALA A 780 20.02 5.74 13.76
N TYR A 781 20.85 5.08 12.95
CA TYR A 781 21.25 3.68 13.18
C TYR A 781 22.69 3.55 13.70
N TYR A 782 23.63 4.37 13.22
CA TYR A 782 25.03 4.28 13.67
C TYR A 782 25.33 5.15 14.90
N ASN A 783 24.69 6.31 14.99
CA ASN A 783 24.83 7.21 16.14
C ASN A 783 23.64 7.13 17.11
N HIS A 784 22.58 6.40 16.75
CA HIS A 784 21.34 6.25 17.52
C HIS A 784 20.76 7.59 18.01
N GLN A 785 20.84 8.62 17.18
CA GLN A 785 20.38 9.96 17.51
C GLN A 785 19.12 10.29 16.69
N PRO A 786 18.00 10.65 17.35
CA PRO A 786 16.83 11.20 16.68
C PRO A 786 17.14 12.48 15.91
N LEU A 787 16.58 12.57 14.71
CA LEU A 787 16.66 13.73 13.83
C LEU A 787 15.31 13.99 13.16
N ARG A 788 15.13 15.20 12.64
CA ARG A 788 14.06 15.54 11.69
C ARG A 788 14.65 15.96 10.35
N ILE A 789 13.86 15.94 9.29
CA ILE A 789 14.26 16.38 7.95
C ILE A 789 13.47 17.64 7.57
N LEU A 790 14.11 18.58 6.89
CA LEU A 790 13.48 19.79 6.37
C LEU A 790 13.96 20.05 4.93
N PRO A 791 13.07 20.14 3.94
CA PRO A 791 13.48 20.44 2.58
C PRO A 791 13.95 21.89 2.44
N GLU A 792 14.80 22.14 1.43
CA GLU A 792 15.40 23.44 1.10
C GLU A 792 14.41 24.61 1.17
N ASN A 793 13.27 24.49 0.49
CA ASN A 793 12.24 25.53 0.45
C ASN A 793 11.53 25.79 1.78
N ARG A 794 11.77 24.96 2.82
CA ARG A 794 11.16 25.06 4.15
C ARG A 794 12.15 25.40 5.25
N VAL A 795 13.40 25.72 4.94
CA VAL A 795 14.44 26.12 5.91
C VAL A 795 14.00 27.30 6.80
N GLY A 796 13.05 28.12 6.36
CA GLY A 796 12.44 29.16 7.21
C GLY A 796 11.75 28.65 8.48
N GLU A 797 11.41 27.36 8.54
CA GLU A 797 10.74 26.68 9.67
C GLU A 797 11.72 25.86 10.53
N LEU A 798 13.01 26.19 10.42
CA LEU A 798 14.08 25.48 11.11
C LEU A 798 14.00 25.57 12.64
N GLY A 799 13.39 26.62 13.21
CA GLY A 799 13.36 26.79 14.66
C GLY A 799 14.76 26.99 15.25
N LYS A 800 15.10 26.26 16.33
CA LYS A 800 16.38 26.40 17.05
C LYS A 800 17.03 25.03 17.40
N PRO A 801 17.27 24.13 16.42
CA PRO A 801 18.02 22.91 16.68
C PRO A 801 19.43 23.25 17.16
N ARG A 802 20.07 22.32 17.87
CA ARG A 802 21.48 22.48 18.26
C ARG A 802 22.42 22.24 17.08
N LEU A 803 22.03 21.32 16.20
CA LEU A 803 22.80 20.86 15.06
C LEU A 803 21.94 20.83 13.80
N VAL A 804 22.45 21.40 12.72
CA VAL A 804 21.92 21.27 11.36
C VAL A 804 22.95 20.59 10.48
N ILE A 805 22.50 19.64 9.66
CA ILE A 805 23.35 18.93 8.71
C ILE A 805 22.86 19.24 7.30
N LEU A 806 23.75 19.77 6.46
CA LEU A 806 23.56 19.94 5.03
C LEU A 806 24.48 18.93 4.31
N PRO A 807 23.98 17.72 4.01
CA PRO A 807 24.82 16.64 3.52
C PRO A 807 25.05 16.77 2.01
N SER A 808 26.31 16.90 1.61
CA SER A 808 26.82 16.76 0.23
C SER A 808 26.08 17.63 -0.80
N ALA A 809 25.59 18.81 -0.37
CA ALA A 809 24.79 19.73 -1.18
C ALA A 809 25.66 20.49 -2.19
N GLN A 810 25.94 19.90 -3.35
CA GLN A 810 26.73 20.56 -4.42
C GLN A 810 26.07 21.86 -4.90
N ALA A 811 24.74 21.83 -5.00
CA ALA A 811 23.89 22.96 -5.37
C ALA A 811 22.92 23.29 -4.24
N LEU A 812 22.63 24.57 -4.04
CA LEU A 812 21.64 25.05 -3.07
C LEU A 812 21.16 26.44 -3.53
N GLY A 813 19.88 26.74 -3.38
CA GLY A 813 19.33 28.06 -3.63
C GLY A 813 19.86 29.10 -2.62
N GLU A 814 19.99 30.34 -3.08
CA GLU A 814 20.61 31.40 -2.28
C GLU A 814 19.81 31.77 -1.03
N ASP A 815 18.48 31.79 -1.11
CA ASP A 815 17.60 32.05 0.04
C ASP A 815 17.79 31.01 1.16
N ALA A 816 17.92 29.73 0.80
CA ALA A 816 18.19 28.67 1.78
C ALA A 816 19.58 28.81 2.41
N TRP A 817 20.61 29.15 1.62
CA TRP A 817 21.95 29.41 2.13
C TRP A 817 21.96 30.55 3.15
N GLN A 818 21.33 31.68 2.83
CA GLN A 818 21.27 32.84 3.72
C GLN A 818 20.51 32.53 5.01
N LYS A 819 19.42 31.76 4.94
CA LYS A 819 18.69 31.31 6.15
C LYS A 819 19.54 30.39 7.04
N LEU A 820 20.34 29.51 6.45
CA LEU A 820 21.29 28.67 7.20
C LEU A 820 22.38 29.53 7.86
N LEU A 821 22.93 30.53 7.18
CA LEU A 821 23.87 31.47 7.79
C LEU A 821 23.23 32.25 8.94
N GLY A 822 21.99 32.71 8.79
CA GLY A 822 21.24 33.37 9.86
C GLY A 822 21.02 32.46 11.07
N TYR A 823 20.77 31.16 10.87
CA TYR A 823 20.72 30.17 11.94
C TYR A 823 22.06 30.04 12.69
N VAL A 824 23.17 30.01 11.95
CA VAL A 824 24.52 29.96 12.55
C VAL A 824 24.81 31.25 13.30
N GLU A 825 24.49 32.41 12.73
CA GLU A 825 24.67 33.71 13.38
C GLU A 825 23.93 33.79 14.73
N ALA A 826 22.74 33.18 14.79
CA ALA A 826 21.92 33.06 16.00
C ALA A 826 22.46 32.07 17.05
N GLY A 827 23.58 31.39 16.80
CA GLY A 827 24.23 30.46 17.75
C GLY A 827 24.17 28.98 17.36
N GLY A 828 23.61 28.67 16.19
CA GLY A 828 23.52 27.30 15.68
C GLY A 828 24.88 26.70 15.31
N THR A 829 24.96 25.36 15.33
CA THR A 829 26.04 24.62 14.66
C THR A 829 25.52 24.04 13.34
N LEU A 830 26.20 24.35 12.24
CA LEU A 830 25.91 23.82 10.91
C LEU A 830 27.05 22.89 10.46
N VAL A 831 26.72 21.71 9.96
CA VAL A 831 27.66 20.82 9.25
C VAL A 831 27.39 20.92 7.77
N VAL A 832 28.45 21.10 6.99
CA VAL A 832 28.42 21.08 5.52
C VAL A 832 29.47 20.08 5.06
N THR A 833 29.13 19.18 4.13
CA THR A 833 30.07 18.22 3.54
C THR A 833 30.21 18.48 2.04
N GLY A 834 31.45 18.51 1.56
CA GLY A 834 31.76 18.88 0.18
C GLY A 834 31.54 20.37 -0.11
N PRO A 835 31.82 20.81 -1.35
CA PRO A 835 31.52 22.17 -1.78
C PRO A 835 30.01 22.39 -1.94
N VAL A 836 29.57 23.62 -1.67
CA VAL A 836 28.23 24.13 -1.98
C VAL A 836 28.39 25.30 -2.95
N ASP A 837 29.13 25.09 -4.04
CA ASP A 837 29.61 26.14 -4.95
C ASP A 837 28.67 26.41 -6.12
N ARG A 838 27.44 25.88 -6.08
CA ARG A 838 26.45 26.01 -7.15
C ARG A 838 25.11 26.55 -6.68
N ASP A 839 24.46 27.31 -7.56
CA ASP A 839 23.03 27.62 -7.46
C ASP A 839 22.16 26.52 -8.08
N GLU A 840 20.84 26.71 -8.07
CA GLU A 840 19.84 25.80 -8.63
C GLU A 840 20.00 25.50 -10.13
N HIS A 841 20.70 26.35 -10.86
CA HIS A 841 20.99 26.18 -12.30
C HIS A 841 22.45 25.87 -12.56
N TRP A 842 23.15 25.37 -11.54
CA TRP A 842 24.53 24.89 -11.62
C TRP A 842 25.57 25.96 -11.99
N GLN A 843 25.22 27.23 -11.84
CA GLN A 843 26.17 28.34 -12.01
C GLN A 843 27.08 28.43 -10.78
N PRO A 844 28.37 28.80 -10.96
CA PRO A 844 29.29 28.96 -9.84
C PRO A 844 28.85 30.10 -8.89
N VAL A 845 28.85 29.82 -7.60
CA VAL A 845 28.61 30.78 -6.51
C VAL A 845 29.75 30.69 -5.50
N ASP A 846 30.38 31.82 -5.18
CA ASP A 846 31.45 31.85 -4.19
C ASP A 846 30.90 31.98 -2.76
N ARG A 847 30.65 30.83 -2.13
CA ARG A 847 30.23 30.72 -0.73
C ARG A 847 31.38 30.66 0.27
N MET A 848 32.60 30.39 -0.20
CA MET A 848 33.77 30.14 0.64
C MET A 848 34.50 31.44 1.00
N ALA A 849 34.71 32.33 0.02
CA ALA A 849 35.45 33.57 0.26
C ALA A 849 34.79 34.50 1.29
N PRO A 850 33.44 34.68 1.32
CA PRO A 850 32.78 35.47 2.35
C PRO A 850 32.97 34.92 3.78
N LEU A 851 33.31 33.64 3.90
CA LEU A 851 33.58 32.95 5.16
C LEU A 851 35.08 32.78 5.44
N HIS A 852 35.95 33.39 4.62
CA HIS A 852 37.41 33.31 4.71
C HIS A 852 37.96 31.88 4.62
N ILE A 853 37.25 31.01 3.92
CA ILE A 853 37.69 29.63 3.67
C ILE A 853 38.58 29.63 2.43
N SER A 854 39.85 29.21 2.59
CA SER A 854 40.78 29.02 1.48
C SER A 854 40.80 27.55 1.07
N ALA A 855 40.15 27.25 -0.05
CA ALA A 855 40.08 25.90 -0.60
C ALA A 855 40.15 25.92 -2.13
N GLN A 856 40.67 24.84 -2.70
CA GLN A 856 40.62 24.58 -4.14
C GLN A 856 39.54 23.54 -4.44
N LEU A 857 38.66 23.82 -5.41
CA LEU A 857 37.72 22.84 -5.94
C LEU A 857 38.42 21.86 -6.88
N ALA A 858 38.05 20.59 -6.80
CA ALA A 858 38.50 19.54 -7.70
C ALA A 858 37.35 18.55 -7.99
N PRO A 859 37.32 17.93 -9.18
CA PRO A 859 36.40 16.82 -9.41
C PRO A 859 36.70 15.67 -8.45
N LEU A 860 35.67 14.97 -8.03
CA LEU A 860 35.83 13.74 -7.25
C LEU A 860 36.05 12.59 -8.23
N ASP A 861 37.31 12.30 -8.56
CA ASP A 861 37.73 11.29 -9.54
C ASP A 861 38.59 10.17 -8.93
N VAL A 862 38.57 10.03 -7.61
CA VAL A 862 39.39 9.08 -6.85
C VAL A 862 38.55 8.04 -6.12
N ARG A 863 39.11 6.83 -5.96
CA ARG A 863 38.47 5.73 -5.23
C ARG A 863 38.54 5.91 -3.72
N GLN A 864 39.61 6.50 -3.19
CA GLN A 864 39.89 6.48 -1.75
C GLN A 864 40.45 7.81 -1.26
N SER A 865 40.03 8.18 -0.06
CA SER A 865 40.60 9.26 0.75
C SER A 865 40.56 8.91 2.24
N VAL A 866 40.90 9.87 3.10
CA VAL A 866 41.00 9.71 4.53
C VAL A 866 40.37 10.93 5.22
N LEU A 867 39.40 10.68 6.11
CA LEU A 867 38.81 11.68 6.98
C LEU A 867 39.60 11.75 8.30
N ALA A 868 40.25 12.89 8.55
CA ALA A 868 40.89 13.22 9.81
C ALA A 868 40.05 14.25 10.59
N LEU A 869 39.57 13.87 11.78
CA LEU A 869 38.77 14.74 12.65
C LEU A 869 39.66 15.38 13.73
N PRO A 870 39.56 16.70 13.98
CA PRO A 870 40.38 17.38 14.98
C PRO A 870 40.24 16.78 16.38
N GLY A 871 41.37 16.42 16.99
CA GLY A 871 41.40 15.81 18.33
C GLY A 871 41.16 14.29 18.34
N ASN A 872 41.10 13.64 17.17
CA ASN A 872 41.04 12.19 17.04
C ASN A 872 42.33 11.66 16.39
N ASP A 873 43.04 10.77 17.08
CA ASP A 873 44.29 10.17 16.59
C ASP A 873 44.07 9.13 15.49
N ARG A 874 42.83 8.65 15.31
CA ARG A 874 42.48 7.68 14.27
C ARG A 874 41.77 8.39 13.13
N THR A 875 42.25 8.10 11.92
CA THR A 875 41.57 8.52 10.70
C THR A 875 40.54 7.48 10.26
N VAL A 876 39.53 7.93 9.51
CA VAL A 876 38.49 7.07 8.94
C VAL A 876 38.74 6.95 7.44
N SER A 877 38.75 5.73 6.91
CA SER A 877 38.88 5.52 5.47
C SER A 877 37.60 5.96 4.77
N VAL A 878 37.73 6.70 3.68
CA VAL A 878 36.61 7.12 2.83
C VAL A 878 36.81 6.47 1.46
N SER A 879 35.78 5.85 0.91
CA SER A 879 35.83 5.24 -0.43
C SER A 879 34.65 5.71 -1.26
N PHE A 880 34.85 6.06 -2.53
CA PHE A 880 33.77 6.56 -3.39
C PHE A 880 33.51 5.58 -4.54
N PRO A 881 32.26 5.16 -4.80
CA PRO A 881 31.96 4.21 -5.87
C PRO A 881 32.11 4.86 -7.25
N SER A 882 32.27 4.02 -8.29
CA SER A 882 32.51 4.50 -9.67
C SER A 882 31.40 5.41 -10.17
N GLU A 883 30.15 5.15 -9.80
CA GLU A 883 28.99 5.97 -10.21
C GLU A 883 29.13 7.44 -9.75
N VAL A 884 29.66 7.65 -8.54
CA VAL A 884 29.93 9.00 -8.00
C VAL A 884 31.10 9.64 -8.74
N GLN A 885 32.16 8.88 -9.01
CA GLN A 885 33.36 9.38 -9.70
C GLN A 885 33.09 9.82 -11.14
N THR A 886 32.10 9.20 -11.79
CA THR A 886 31.68 9.56 -13.15
C THR A 886 30.63 10.66 -13.20
N GLY A 887 30.03 11.02 -12.06
CA GLY A 887 29.04 12.09 -11.97
C GLY A 887 29.68 13.48 -11.82
N PRO A 888 28.89 14.56 -11.95
CA PRO A 888 29.37 15.93 -11.77
C PRO A 888 29.48 16.30 -10.28
N VAL A 889 30.23 15.49 -9.51
CA VAL A 889 30.44 15.67 -8.07
C VAL A 889 31.86 16.23 -7.84
N SER A 890 31.94 17.28 -7.04
CA SER A 890 33.20 17.94 -6.67
C SER A 890 33.54 17.72 -5.19
N LEU A 891 34.82 17.88 -4.89
CA LEU A 891 35.36 17.99 -3.54
C LEU A 891 36.17 19.27 -3.39
N MET A 892 36.51 19.62 -2.16
CA MET A 892 37.43 20.70 -1.84
C MET A 892 38.76 20.14 -1.35
N ARG A 893 39.82 20.92 -1.50
CA ARG A 893 41.09 20.74 -0.78
C ARG A 893 41.39 22.03 -0.03
N PHE A 894 41.30 21.98 1.30
CA PHE A 894 41.67 23.12 2.13
C PHE A 894 43.17 23.40 2.01
N ALA A 895 43.57 24.67 2.04
CA ALA A 895 44.96 25.08 1.86
C ALA A 895 45.93 24.50 2.93
N ASP A 896 45.41 24.18 4.11
CA ASP A 896 46.15 23.55 5.21
C ASP A 896 46.17 22.01 5.16
N GLY A 897 45.51 21.40 4.17
CA GLY A 897 45.41 19.95 4.00
C GLY A 897 44.49 19.26 5.01
N SER A 898 43.74 20.00 5.83
CA SER A 898 42.78 19.42 6.77
C SER A 898 41.60 18.77 6.03
N SER A 899 40.94 17.78 6.66
CA SER A 899 39.68 17.23 6.12
C SER A 899 38.47 18.06 6.49
N ILE A 900 38.58 18.93 7.50
CA ILE A 900 37.47 19.75 8.02
C ILE A 900 37.98 21.08 8.57
N GLN A 901 37.30 22.17 8.23
CA GLN A 901 37.51 23.48 8.85
C GLN A 901 36.36 23.84 9.79
N ILE A 902 36.70 24.47 10.91
CA ILE A 902 35.73 25.01 11.87
C ILE A 902 35.72 26.54 11.71
N VAL A 903 34.65 27.07 11.14
CA VAL A 903 34.50 28.49 10.85
C VAL A 903 33.56 29.13 11.87
N ARG A 904 34.00 30.20 12.52
CA ARG A 904 33.14 30.99 13.41
C ARG A 904 32.34 31.99 12.58
N HIS A 905 31.04 32.03 12.79
CA HIS A 905 30.13 32.97 12.13
C HIS A 905 29.05 33.40 13.11
N GLY A 906 28.98 34.70 13.40
CA GLY A 906 28.17 35.24 14.50
C GLY A 906 28.42 34.53 15.84
N ASN A 907 27.35 34.07 16.50
CA ASN A 907 27.43 33.36 17.77
C ASN A 907 27.61 31.84 17.63
N GLY A 908 27.58 31.31 16.40
CA GLY A 908 27.62 29.88 16.11
C GLY A 908 28.92 29.44 15.44
N GLN A 909 28.83 28.32 14.71
CA GLN A 909 29.94 27.78 13.93
C GLN A 909 29.47 26.91 12.76
N ILE A 910 30.31 26.85 11.73
CA ILE A 910 30.18 25.95 10.59
C ILE A 910 31.31 24.92 10.67
N LEU A 911 30.95 23.64 10.63
CA LEU A 911 31.85 22.49 10.52
C LEU A 911 31.84 22.05 9.06
N TRP A 912 32.83 22.49 8.28
CA TRP A 912 32.84 22.29 6.83
C TRP A 912 33.84 21.21 6.43
N ALA A 913 33.35 20.03 6.07
CA ALA A 913 34.18 18.94 5.58
C ALA A 913 34.51 19.12 4.09
N ALA A 914 35.76 18.85 3.74
CA ALA A 914 36.30 19.00 2.39
C ALA A 914 35.58 18.12 1.36
N GLU A 915 35.22 16.91 1.75
CA GLU A 915 34.69 15.87 0.88
C GLU A 915 33.18 15.67 1.09
N PRO A 916 32.42 15.33 0.03
CA PRO A 916 30.99 15.04 0.14
C PRO A 916 30.78 13.60 0.67
N LEU A 917 30.95 13.43 1.98
CA LEU A 917 31.07 12.12 2.63
C LEU A 917 29.85 11.20 2.44
N GLU A 918 28.65 11.75 2.23
CA GLU A 918 27.44 10.96 2.06
C GLU A 918 27.35 10.30 0.67
N PHE A 919 28.24 10.64 -0.26
CA PHE A 919 28.47 9.85 -1.48
C PHE A 919 29.46 8.69 -1.30
N SER A 920 30.14 8.56 -0.14
CA SER A 920 31.08 7.46 0.09
C SER A 920 30.41 6.10 0.36
N ASP A 921 31.10 4.99 0.14
CA ASP A 921 30.66 3.65 0.51
C ASP A 921 30.56 3.50 2.04
N GLY A 922 29.58 2.71 2.49
CA GLY A 922 29.37 2.45 3.91
C GLY A 922 28.83 3.67 4.68
N PHE A 923 28.93 3.63 6.00
CA PHE A 923 28.35 4.65 6.89
C PHE A 923 29.38 5.23 7.89
N ASP A 924 30.57 4.64 7.99
CA ASP A 924 31.56 5.01 9.02
C ASP A 924 32.01 6.47 8.93
N ALA A 925 32.30 6.95 7.72
CA ALA A 925 32.75 8.33 7.49
C ALA A 925 31.67 9.37 7.85
N PRO A 926 30.43 9.32 7.30
CA PRO A 926 29.38 10.24 7.72
C PRO A 926 29.02 10.08 9.20
N ALA A 927 28.97 8.85 9.74
CA ALA A 927 28.67 8.63 11.16
C ALA A 927 29.74 9.24 12.09
N ALA A 928 31.03 9.10 11.75
CA ALA A 928 32.13 9.68 12.50
C ALA A 928 32.09 11.22 12.49
N LEU A 929 31.85 11.83 11.32
CA LEU A 929 31.68 13.29 11.22
C LEU A 929 30.48 13.76 12.05
N TYR A 930 29.35 13.08 11.95
CA TYR A 930 28.13 13.46 12.67
C TYR A 930 28.30 13.32 14.18
N ARG A 931 29.03 12.30 14.65
CA ARG A 931 29.38 12.16 16.07
C ARG A 931 30.24 13.32 16.56
N PHE A 932 31.27 13.67 15.80
CA PHE A 932 32.10 14.84 16.08
C PHE A 932 31.28 16.13 16.11
N ALA A 933 30.33 16.29 15.18
CA ALA A 933 29.45 17.45 15.15
C ALA A 933 28.49 17.52 16.34
N MET A 934 27.95 16.39 16.80
CA MET A 934 27.13 16.31 18.01
C MET A 934 27.92 16.76 19.25
N GLU A 935 29.17 16.32 19.40
CA GLU A 935 30.05 16.75 20.50
C GLU A 935 30.30 18.26 20.45
N LYS A 936 30.56 18.83 19.27
CA LYS A 936 30.80 20.27 19.10
C LYS A 936 29.56 21.15 19.30
N SER A 937 28.37 20.60 19.06
CA SER A 937 27.08 21.30 19.21
C SER A 937 26.43 21.06 20.58
N GLY A 938 27.02 20.19 21.41
CA GLY A 938 26.46 19.81 22.70
C GLY A 938 25.12 19.08 22.57
N VAL A 939 24.94 18.29 21.51
CA VAL A 939 23.84 17.33 21.40
C VAL A 939 24.12 16.17 22.35
N THR A 940 23.17 15.87 23.23
CA THR A 940 23.29 14.79 24.21
C THR A 940 22.67 13.52 23.67
N ALA A 941 23.32 12.38 23.91
CA ALA A 941 22.78 11.08 23.56
C ALA A 941 21.42 10.83 24.24
N PRO A 942 20.41 10.31 23.53
CA PRO A 942 19.07 10.11 24.07
C PRO A 942 19.01 8.97 25.10
N PHE A 943 19.98 8.06 25.08
CA PHE A 943 20.14 6.98 26.04
C PHE A 943 21.61 6.56 26.17
N ALA A 944 21.94 5.94 27.30
CA ALA A 944 23.19 5.21 27.49
C ALA A 944 23.06 3.78 26.96
N GLN A 945 24.01 3.34 26.14
CA GLN A 945 24.11 1.95 25.70
C GLN A 945 24.84 1.12 26.77
N LEU A 946 24.10 0.32 27.54
CA LEU A 946 24.67 -0.62 28.51
C LEU A 946 25.25 -1.84 27.79
N ARG A 947 24.68 -2.17 26.63
CA ARG A 947 25.27 -3.02 25.60
C ARG A 947 25.25 -2.26 24.27
N PRO A 948 26.33 -2.33 23.46
CA PRO A 948 26.32 -1.72 22.13
C PRO A 948 25.20 -2.30 21.27
N LEU A 949 24.43 -1.42 20.62
CA LEU A 949 23.43 -1.80 19.64
C LEU A 949 24.09 -2.08 18.28
N SER A 950 23.53 -3.04 17.56
CA SER A 950 23.89 -3.32 16.17
C SER A 950 23.45 -2.16 15.26
N PRO A 951 24.25 -1.77 14.24
CA PRO A 951 23.80 -0.84 13.21
C PRO A 951 22.62 -1.36 12.35
N GLY A 952 22.25 -2.64 12.50
CA GLY A 952 21.01 -3.21 11.97
C GLY A 952 19.78 -2.97 12.84
N VAL A 953 19.91 -2.30 13.98
CA VAL A 953 18.81 -1.99 14.91
C VAL A 953 18.54 -0.50 14.94
N LEU A 954 17.31 -0.12 14.58
CA LEU A 954 16.77 1.19 14.90
C LEU A 954 16.35 1.21 16.37
N ALA A 955 16.77 2.23 17.11
CA ALA A 955 16.25 2.57 18.44
C ALA A 955 15.97 4.08 18.46
N PHE A 956 14.72 4.45 18.17
CA PHE A 956 14.33 5.84 17.94
C PHE A 956 13.39 6.36 19.05
N PRO A 957 13.90 7.12 20.03
CA PRO A 957 13.06 7.79 21.02
C PRO A 957 12.38 9.04 20.45
N THR A 958 11.06 9.09 20.61
CA THR A 958 10.20 10.25 20.38
C THR A 958 9.79 10.82 21.73
N VAL A 959 10.25 12.03 22.03
CA VAL A 959 10.00 12.70 23.31
C VAL A 959 8.70 13.49 23.23
N MET A 960 7.81 13.24 24.18
CA MET A 960 6.53 13.93 24.35
C MET A 960 6.50 14.56 25.74
N ARG A 961 5.49 15.40 26.00
CA ARG A 961 5.38 16.14 27.27
C ARG A 961 5.42 15.21 28.49
N ASP A 962 4.65 14.12 28.45
CA ASP A 962 4.44 13.24 29.61
C ASP A 962 5.03 11.82 29.41
N ALA A 963 5.61 11.53 28.24
CA ALA A 963 6.13 10.22 27.89
C ALA A 963 7.32 10.26 26.93
N VAL A 964 8.05 9.15 26.84
CA VAL A 964 9.02 8.85 25.79
C VAL A 964 8.57 7.58 25.09
N LEU A 965 8.35 7.64 23.78
CA LEU A 965 8.01 6.48 22.94
C LEU A 965 9.25 6.03 22.19
N TYR A 966 9.69 4.80 22.43
CA TYR A 966 10.73 4.18 21.63
C TYR A 966 10.12 3.36 20.49
N SER A 967 10.53 3.68 19.26
CA SER A 967 10.31 2.85 18.08
C SER A 967 11.56 2.03 17.78
N PHE A 968 11.40 0.70 17.74
CA PHE A 968 12.47 -0.23 17.42
C PHE A 968 12.17 -1.01 16.13
N SER A 969 13.23 -1.31 15.38
CA SER A 969 13.19 -2.16 14.20
C SER A 969 14.48 -2.95 14.12
N SER A 970 14.39 -4.29 14.04
CA SER A 970 15.53 -5.15 13.74
C SER A 970 15.53 -5.47 12.25
N GLU A 971 16.55 -5.03 11.54
CA GLU A 971 16.86 -5.41 10.15
C GLU A 971 17.89 -6.58 10.12
N SER A 972 18.09 -7.25 11.26
CA SER A 972 19.01 -8.37 11.44
C SER A 972 18.32 -9.71 11.21
N PHE A 973 19.10 -10.71 10.76
CA PHE A 973 18.69 -12.12 10.74
C PHE A 973 18.87 -12.81 12.09
N GLU A 974 19.52 -12.13 13.04
CA GLU A 974 19.72 -12.62 14.40
C GLU A 974 18.83 -11.86 15.38
N ASP A 975 18.49 -12.52 16.49
CA ASP A 975 17.85 -11.86 17.62
C ASP A 975 18.83 -10.84 18.25
N GLU A 976 18.38 -9.61 18.42
CA GLU A 976 19.22 -8.49 18.85
C GLU A 976 18.96 -8.14 20.32
N PRO A 977 19.98 -8.17 21.19
CA PRO A 977 19.82 -7.84 22.60
C PRO A 977 19.76 -6.33 22.80
N ILE A 978 18.67 -5.85 23.37
CA ILE A 978 18.47 -4.44 23.74
C ILE A 978 18.81 -4.27 25.21
N ASP A 979 19.83 -3.47 25.50
CA ASP A 979 20.18 -3.06 26.87
C ASP A 979 20.62 -1.60 26.90
N ILE A 980 19.64 -0.72 27.08
CA ILE A 980 19.83 0.74 27.07
C ILE A 980 19.16 1.38 28.29
N GLN A 981 19.66 2.55 28.69
CA GLN A 981 19.06 3.37 29.73
C GLN A 981 18.70 4.75 29.19
N ASP A 982 17.42 5.08 29.21
CA ASP A 982 16.89 6.36 28.73
C ASP A 982 17.48 7.55 29.50
N SER A 983 17.92 8.59 28.79
CA SER A 983 18.60 9.74 29.41
C SER A 983 17.65 10.69 30.15
N ILE A 984 16.34 10.65 29.86
CA ILE A 984 15.33 11.58 30.43
C ILE A 984 14.67 10.97 31.67
N THR A 985 14.30 9.70 31.59
CA THR A 985 13.51 8.96 32.57
C THR A 985 14.33 7.99 33.41
N HIS A 986 15.57 7.71 32.98
CA HIS A 986 16.46 6.71 33.59
C HIS A 986 15.94 5.28 33.57
N ALA A 987 14.84 5.03 32.86
CA ALA A 987 14.28 3.70 32.66
C ALA A 987 15.28 2.83 31.88
N ARG A 988 15.53 1.61 32.37
CA ARG A 988 16.34 0.62 31.67
C ARG A 988 15.44 -0.27 30.82
N LEU A 989 15.70 -0.31 29.52
CA LEU A 989 15.08 -1.24 28.59
C LEU A 989 16.03 -2.43 28.38
N HIS A 990 15.62 -3.59 28.87
CA HIS A 990 16.40 -4.83 28.81
C HIS A 990 15.52 -5.97 28.30
N TYR A 991 15.72 -6.38 27.04
CA TYR A 991 14.94 -7.42 26.38
C TYR A 991 15.64 -7.90 25.10
N THR A 992 15.12 -8.96 24.49
CA THR A 992 15.58 -9.42 23.16
C THR A 992 14.58 -8.99 22.09
N LEU A 993 15.04 -8.26 21.09
CA LEU A 993 14.26 -7.92 19.90
C LEU A 993 14.43 -9.03 18.86
N PRO A 994 13.37 -9.77 18.49
CA PRO A 994 13.51 -10.85 17.53
C PRO A 994 14.03 -10.38 16.18
N ALA A 995 14.76 -11.24 15.48
CA ALA A 995 15.22 -11.01 14.12
C ALA A 995 14.08 -10.51 13.24
N GLN A 996 14.30 -9.46 12.44
CA GLN A 996 13.30 -8.95 11.49
C GLN A 996 12.00 -8.39 12.12
N HIS A 997 11.92 -8.17 13.44
CA HIS A 997 10.71 -7.65 14.07
C HIS A 997 10.78 -6.16 14.44
N GLY A 998 9.61 -5.53 14.54
CA GLY A 998 9.46 -4.19 15.10
C GLY A 998 8.96 -4.26 16.55
N ALA A 999 9.32 -3.28 17.37
CA ALA A 999 8.82 -3.15 18.73
C ALA A 999 8.53 -1.69 19.10
N LEU A 1000 7.59 -1.50 20.01
CA LEU A 1000 7.26 -0.19 20.59
C LEU A 1000 7.34 -0.28 22.10
N VAL A 1001 7.90 0.74 22.75
CA VAL A 1001 7.93 0.84 24.22
C VAL A 1001 7.57 2.25 24.65
N LEU A 1002 6.51 2.39 25.45
CA LEU A 1002 6.06 3.67 25.98
C LEU A 1002 6.46 3.80 27.45
N ILE A 1003 7.24 4.84 27.76
CA ILE A 1003 7.74 5.13 29.10
C ILE A 1003 7.08 6.42 29.61
N ARG A 1004 6.50 6.39 30.79
CA ARG A 1004 5.94 7.59 31.43
C ARG A 1004 7.06 8.40 32.08
N ARG A 1005 7.09 9.72 31.83
CA ARG A 1005 8.16 10.60 32.32
C ARG A 1005 8.13 10.83 33.84
N SER A 1006 6.96 10.80 34.46
CA SER A 1006 6.81 11.15 35.88
C SER A 1006 7.47 10.15 36.84
N ASP A 1007 7.56 8.88 36.45
CA ASP A 1007 8.03 7.78 37.29
C ASP A 1007 9.02 6.82 36.59
N GLY A 1008 9.26 6.99 35.28
CA GLY A 1008 10.11 6.11 34.48
C GLY A 1008 9.52 4.72 34.25
N ALA A 1009 8.22 4.53 34.49
CA ALA A 1009 7.58 3.24 34.29
C ALA A 1009 7.36 2.95 32.80
N VAL A 1010 7.69 1.73 32.37
CA VAL A 1010 7.22 1.19 31.08
C VAL A 1010 5.74 0.84 31.23
N VAL A 1011 4.88 1.61 30.57
CA VAL A 1011 3.41 1.51 30.73
C VAL A 1011 2.75 0.71 29.61
N ALA A 1012 3.40 0.61 28.46
CA ALA A 1012 2.96 -0.22 27.34
C ALA A 1012 4.15 -0.71 26.51
N SER A 1013 4.00 -1.88 25.89
CA SER A 1013 4.98 -2.41 24.95
C SER A 1013 4.35 -3.34 23.92
N TYR A 1014 4.90 -3.38 22.73
CA TYR A 1014 4.60 -4.34 21.65
C TYR A 1014 5.92 -4.93 21.14
N GLY A 1015 5.94 -6.21 20.76
CA GLY A 1015 7.12 -6.87 20.17
C GLY A 1015 8.30 -7.12 21.14
N VAL A 1016 8.10 -6.91 22.44
CA VAL A 1016 9.13 -7.07 23.48
C VAL A 1016 9.03 -8.46 24.12
N GLN A 1017 10.06 -9.30 23.93
CA GLN A 1017 10.19 -10.58 24.65
C GLN A 1017 11.04 -10.38 25.91
N ARG A 1018 10.43 -10.55 27.09
CA ARG A 1018 11.10 -10.38 28.40
C ARG A 1018 11.78 -11.64 28.89
#